data_AF-A0A8H5AYY1-F1
#
_entry.id   AF-A0A8H5AYY1-F1
#
_cell.length_a   1.000
_cell.length_b   1.000
_cell.length_c   1.000
_cell.angle_alpha   90.00
_cell.angle_beta   90.00
_cell.angle_gamma   90.00
#
_symmetry.space_group_name_H-M   'P 1'
#
loop_
_entity.id
_entity.type
_entity.pdbx_description
1 polymer ?
#
loop_
_entity_poly.entity_id
_entity_poly.type
_entity_poly.pdbx_seq_one_letter_code
_entity_poly.pdbx_strand_id
1 'polypeptide(L)'
;MPRKIPQSIRKKREEQLRKRAVKRGDAPAAEPKKPIKRRKADTPLVASARKLQSAFVRLPPQFLEKTREIAYNRPLNRPIPDENALYHTYDRDGDPSLDPLTCPKRPKWNFEMSKLELERNEEGNFKKWLQATDDILEKWQTKDDLPPVVDEDKDRTDIAKGAVPEQVPRSPSYYERNIEVWRQLWRVTEISQIILVLLDSRCPTLHYPPSLSRYLGDRKVILVLTKVDISGPVRVEAWTKYIQAQHPNVRIVQVESYTERAFEEDHQGHAKFEPSIPHHFREKLVQVIQEVHAELLEPPENVKSNPKLLRKWVSPVKREIDWKAVMEAKGDKVGQAVGGAAAPKPAEESAEHPEGADNPNRQEPSYLTIGLIGQPNVGKSSLLNALFGASKVRASKTPGKTKHFQTLFWTSDVRLVDCPGLVMPNFVPMEMQVLCGTLPISRVSAVPACITYAANLLPLEEIYNLEHPLTKEAPVEVDLEDKRTWRASRKPKESKNDKSFVWTAMDILAAYADAKGWVTAQAGRPDVHRAGNAILRALAEGRIAWGFWPPDSPVADISTANADAKGGIYIARGEAFVDESDGESDAGAEHEEAAGGATASDESQEDEEHEGDDDGEEEDEEEEEEVTATTGSGVASRFGAFLKIEEGEDDDDSSE
;
A
#
# COMPACT_ATOMS: atom_id res chain seq x y z
N MET A 1 16.85 -1.06 33.66
CA MET A 1 18.32 -1.28 33.48
C MET A 1 19.08 -0.52 34.57
N PRO A 2 20.26 -0.95 35.05
CA PRO A 2 21.02 -0.13 35.99
C PRO A 2 21.55 1.13 35.28
N ARG A 3 21.28 2.32 35.83
CA ARG A 3 21.74 3.61 35.30
C ARG A 3 23.27 3.59 35.12
N LYS A 4 23.75 3.82 33.90
CA LYS A 4 25.20 3.92 33.61
C LYS A 4 25.75 5.14 34.35
N ILE A 5 26.78 4.92 35.15
CA ILE A 5 27.53 5.98 35.82
C ILE A 5 28.20 6.85 34.74
N PRO A 6 28.01 8.19 34.75
CA PRO A 6 28.62 9.06 33.75
C PRO A 6 30.15 9.00 33.86
N GLN A 7 30.81 8.71 32.74
CA GLN A 7 32.27 8.65 32.69
C GLN A 7 32.86 10.07 32.75
N SER A 8 33.84 10.26 33.65
CA SER A 8 34.61 11.50 33.76
C SER A 8 35.22 11.90 32.41
N ILE A 9 35.16 13.20 32.08
CA ILE A 9 35.70 13.81 30.86
C ILE A 9 37.17 13.41 30.63
N ARG A 10 37.95 13.23 31.71
CA ARG A 10 39.34 12.78 31.65
C ARG A 10 39.47 11.37 31.05
N LYS A 11 38.57 10.46 31.43
CA LYS A 11 38.53 9.07 30.96
C LYS A 11 38.19 8.99 29.47
N LYS A 12 37.27 9.85 29.01
CA LYS A 12 36.87 9.96 27.60
C LYS A 12 38.02 10.48 26.72
N ARG A 13 38.84 11.40 27.24
CA ARG A 13 40.01 11.94 26.55
C ARG A 13 41.14 10.92 26.43
N GLU A 14 41.41 10.16 27.50
CA GLU A 14 42.38 9.05 27.47
C GLU A 14 41.95 7.95 26.49
N GLU A 15 40.65 7.64 26.42
CA GLU A 15 40.13 6.63 25.50
C GLU A 15 40.26 7.05 24.03
N GLN A 16 40.03 8.33 23.72
CA GLN A 16 40.26 8.87 22.37
C GLN A 16 41.73 8.88 21.98
N LEU A 17 42.62 9.25 22.91
CA LEU A 17 44.07 9.19 22.67
C LEU A 17 44.54 7.75 22.42
N ARG A 18 44.02 6.79 23.19
CA ARG A 18 44.32 5.37 23.00
C ARG A 18 43.80 4.85 21.66
N LYS A 19 42.57 5.20 21.25
CA LYS A 19 42.04 4.83 19.92
C LYS A 19 42.90 5.39 18.77
N ARG A 20 43.43 6.60 18.93
CA ARG A 20 44.36 7.20 17.96
C ARG A 20 45.71 6.50 17.94
N ALA A 21 46.24 6.10 19.08
CA ALA A 21 47.48 5.32 19.17
C ALA A 21 47.34 3.94 18.53
N VAL A 22 46.20 3.25 18.73
CA VAL A 22 45.90 1.97 18.07
C VAL A 22 45.78 2.14 16.55
N LYS A 23 45.10 3.19 16.07
CA LYS A 23 44.96 3.47 14.62
C LYS A 23 46.30 3.84 13.96
N ARG A 24 47.26 4.34 14.75
CA ARG A 24 48.61 4.70 14.29
C ARG A 24 49.61 3.52 14.41
N GLY A 25 49.20 2.40 14.99
CA GLY A 25 50.04 1.20 15.18
C GLY A 25 50.92 1.22 16.43
N ASP A 26 50.86 2.27 17.24
CA ASP A 26 51.72 2.47 18.42
C ASP A 26 51.25 1.68 19.66
N ALA A 27 50.05 1.08 19.61
CA ALA A 27 49.48 0.29 20.70
C ALA A 27 48.65 -0.90 20.18
N PRO A 28 48.70 -2.07 20.85
CA PRO A 28 47.92 -3.25 20.44
C PRO A 28 46.42 -3.02 20.63
N ALA A 29 45.62 -3.54 19.69
CA ALA A 29 44.17 -3.53 19.77
C ALA A 29 43.69 -4.36 20.98
N ALA A 30 42.64 -3.90 21.66
CA ALA A 30 42.07 -4.65 22.78
C ALA A 30 41.31 -5.87 22.25
N GLU A 31 41.43 -7.01 22.94
CA GLU A 31 40.67 -8.23 22.61
C GLU A 31 39.15 -7.96 22.64
N PRO A 32 38.39 -8.54 21.69
CA PRO A 32 36.95 -8.36 21.63
C PRO A 32 36.29 -8.96 22.87
N LYS A 33 35.47 -8.15 23.55
CA LYS A 33 34.70 -8.64 24.71
C LYS A 33 33.67 -9.65 24.22
N LYS A 34 33.71 -10.87 24.76
CA LYS A 34 32.70 -11.90 24.51
C LYS A 34 31.28 -11.34 24.77
N PRO A 35 30.31 -11.61 23.88
CA PRO A 35 28.97 -11.06 24.01
C PRO A 35 28.31 -11.58 25.29
N ILE A 36 27.82 -10.65 26.10
CA ILE A 36 27.02 -10.96 27.29
C ILE A 36 25.68 -11.50 26.78
N LYS A 37 25.41 -12.80 26.98
CA LYS A 37 24.09 -13.40 26.73
C LYS A 37 23.04 -12.70 27.60
N ARG A 38 22.31 -11.74 27.01
CA ARG A 38 21.11 -11.18 27.63
C ARG A 38 20.03 -12.25 27.62
N ARG A 39 19.62 -12.73 28.79
CA ARG A 39 18.39 -13.52 28.94
C ARG A 39 17.23 -12.67 28.43
N LYS A 40 16.57 -13.10 27.34
CA LYS A 40 15.30 -12.52 26.88
C LYS A 40 14.28 -12.71 28.00
N ALA A 41 13.80 -11.62 28.57
CA ALA A 41 12.59 -11.63 29.37
C ALA A 41 11.43 -11.51 28.39
N ASP A 42 10.66 -12.59 28.23
CA ASP A 42 9.42 -12.59 27.44
C ASP A 42 8.40 -11.68 28.14
N THR A 43 8.27 -10.45 27.62
CA THR A 43 7.15 -9.56 27.95
C THR A 43 6.15 -9.65 26.79
N PRO A 44 4.94 -10.19 27.01
CA PRO A 44 4.01 -10.55 25.93
C PRO A 44 3.49 -9.36 25.10
N LEU A 45 3.57 -8.14 25.63
CA LEU A 45 3.06 -6.94 24.95
C LEU A 45 3.94 -6.48 23.77
N VAL A 46 5.26 -6.66 23.84
CA VAL A 46 6.19 -6.19 22.79
C VAL A 46 6.25 -7.16 21.60
N ALA A 47 5.99 -8.45 21.84
CA ALA A 47 5.96 -9.47 20.78
C ALA A 47 4.78 -9.32 19.81
N SER A 48 3.64 -8.79 20.28
CA SER A 48 2.43 -8.56 19.48
C SER A 48 2.63 -7.48 18.40
N ALA A 49 3.34 -6.39 18.73
CA ALA A 49 3.55 -5.28 17.80
C ALA A 49 4.50 -5.63 16.64
N ARG A 50 5.50 -6.50 16.87
CA ARG A 50 6.40 -7.00 15.81
C ARG A 50 5.74 -8.01 14.88
N LYS A 51 4.70 -8.72 15.35
CA LYS A 51 3.96 -9.72 14.56
C LYS A 51 3.01 -9.14 13.50
N LEU A 52 2.77 -7.83 13.47
CA LEU A 52 1.80 -7.19 12.56
C LEU A 52 2.37 -6.74 11.21
N GLN A 53 3.62 -7.09 10.89
CA GLN A 53 4.19 -6.75 9.59
C GLN A 53 3.69 -7.73 8.52
N SER A 54 3.11 -7.19 7.45
CA SER A 54 2.74 -7.97 6.27
C SER A 54 4.02 -8.53 5.63
N ALA A 55 4.10 -9.86 5.47
CA ALA A 55 5.23 -10.53 4.87
C ALA A 55 5.08 -10.50 3.34
N PHE A 56 5.87 -9.68 2.66
CA PHE A 56 5.88 -9.60 1.20
C PHE A 56 6.94 -10.53 0.60
N VAL A 57 6.57 -11.22 -0.48
CA VAL A 57 7.44 -12.16 -1.20
C VAL A 57 8.45 -11.41 -2.05
N ARG A 58 9.74 -11.81 -1.96
CA ARG A 58 10.83 -11.29 -2.80
C ARG A 58 10.59 -11.73 -4.25
N LEU A 59 10.69 -10.80 -5.19
CA LEU A 59 10.52 -11.10 -6.62
C LEU A 59 11.69 -11.94 -7.16
N PRO A 60 11.44 -12.91 -8.07
CA PRO A 60 12.50 -13.68 -8.70
C PRO A 60 13.49 -12.79 -9.47
N PRO A 61 14.82 -13.04 -9.40
CA PRO A 61 15.81 -12.24 -10.12
C PRO A 61 15.56 -12.16 -11.62
N GLN A 62 15.16 -13.27 -12.24
CA GLN A 62 14.83 -13.34 -13.67
C GLN A 62 13.69 -12.40 -14.07
N PHE A 63 12.69 -12.21 -13.20
CA PHE A 63 11.60 -11.26 -13.42
C PHE A 63 12.12 -9.81 -13.42
N LEU A 64 13.03 -9.49 -12.49
CA LEU A 64 13.63 -8.15 -12.39
C LEU A 64 14.51 -7.81 -13.60
N GLU A 65 15.30 -8.76 -14.07
CA GLU A 65 16.13 -8.58 -15.26
C GLU A 65 15.27 -8.34 -16.51
N LYS A 66 14.28 -9.21 -16.74
CA LYS A 66 13.39 -9.12 -17.91
C LYS A 66 12.56 -7.84 -17.92
N THR A 67 12.04 -7.41 -16.78
CA THR A 67 11.27 -6.15 -16.68
C THR A 67 12.15 -4.92 -16.91
N ARG A 68 13.43 -4.96 -16.51
CA ARG A 68 14.40 -3.92 -16.83
C ARG A 68 14.72 -3.87 -18.32
N GLU A 69 14.88 -5.01 -18.97
CA GLU A 69 15.10 -5.09 -20.43
C GLU A 69 13.91 -4.55 -21.22
N ILE A 70 12.68 -4.88 -20.81
CA ILE A 70 11.47 -4.34 -21.41
C ILE A 70 11.43 -2.81 -21.25
N ALA A 71 11.71 -2.30 -20.05
CA ALA A 71 11.71 -0.86 -19.79
C ALA A 71 12.75 -0.09 -20.65
N TYR A 72 13.85 -0.75 -21.03
CA TYR A 72 14.91 -0.17 -21.87
C TYR A 72 14.61 -0.24 -23.36
N ASN A 73 14.04 -1.36 -23.82
CA ASN A 73 13.91 -1.62 -25.25
C ASN A 73 12.52 -1.31 -25.82
N ARG A 74 11.48 -1.30 -24.99
CA ARG A 74 10.10 -1.17 -25.46
C ARG A 74 9.73 0.30 -25.66
N PRO A 75 9.38 0.72 -26.90
CA PRO A 75 8.92 2.07 -27.16
C PRO A 75 7.55 2.31 -26.53
N LEU A 76 7.34 3.53 -26.07
CA LEU A 76 6.06 4.02 -25.55
C LEU A 76 5.24 4.61 -26.69
N ASN A 77 3.99 4.15 -26.83
CA ASN A 77 3.08 4.65 -27.85
C ASN A 77 2.54 6.02 -27.47
N ARG A 78 2.61 6.97 -28.42
CA ARG A 78 2.12 8.34 -28.28
C ARG A 78 1.37 8.77 -29.54
N PRO A 79 0.21 9.44 -29.44
CA PRO A 79 -0.55 9.71 -28.21
C PRO A 79 -1.05 8.43 -27.54
N ILE A 80 -1.36 8.50 -26.25
CA ILE A 80 -1.88 7.33 -25.51
C ILE A 80 -3.32 7.06 -25.97
N PRO A 81 -3.65 5.83 -26.39
CA PRO A 81 -5.01 5.49 -26.79
C PRO A 81 -6.02 5.73 -25.67
N ASP A 82 -7.19 6.30 -26.00
CA ASP A 82 -8.25 6.55 -25.00
C ASP A 82 -8.81 5.25 -24.39
N GLU A 83 -8.71 4.13 -25.11
CA GLU A 83 -9.07 2.80 -24.59
C GLU A 83 -8.24 2.41 -23.36
N ASN A 84 -6.99 2.88 -23.26
CA ASN A 84 -6.15 2.66 -22.07
C ASN A 84 -6.70 3.38 -20.83
N ALA A 85 -7.63 4.32 -21.00
CA ALA A 85 -8.29 4.99 -19.89
C ALA A 85 -9.41 4.13 -19.26
N LEU A 86 -9.85 3.06 -19.93
CA LEU A 86 -10.82 2.10 -19.41
C LEU A 86 -10.19 1.21 -18.35
N TYR A 87 -10.90 0.98 -17.26
CA TYR A 87 -10.46 0.06 -16.22
C TYR A 87 -10.56 -1.40 -16.69
N HIS A 88 -9.49 -2.16 -16.50
CA HIS A 88 -9.52 -3.60 -16.76
C HIS A 88 -10.23 -4.35 -15.64
N THR A 89 -11.19 -5.21 -15.99
CA THR A 89 -11.95 -5.97 -14.97
C THR A 89 -11.19 -7.24 -14.57
N TYR A 90 -10.71 -7.26 -13.32
CA TYR A 90 -9.93 -8.38 -12.78
C TYR A 90 -10.78 -9.54 -12.19
N ASP A 91 -12.06 -9.69 -12.56
CA ASP A 91 -12.85 -10.85 -12.12
C ASP A 91 -12.40 -12.10 -12.88
N ARG A 92 -11.58 -12.92 -12.21
CA ARG A 92 -10.90 -14.09 -12.78
C ARG A 92 -10.12 -13.78 -14.06
N ASP A 93 -9.83 -12.51 -14.31
CA ASP A 93 -9.19 -12.01 -15.53
C ASP A 93 -9.85 -12.54 -16.83
N GLY A 94 -11.17 -12.71 -16.79
CA GLY A 94 -11.94 -13.27 -17.91
C GLY A 94 -11.84 -14.78 -18.10
N ASP A 95 -11.17 -15.51 -17.19
CA ASP A 95 -10.99 -16.96 -17.26
C ASP A 95 -11.98 -17.72 -16.37
N PRO A 96 -12.97 -18.42 -16.95
CA PRO A 96 -13.93 -19.20 -16.17
C PRO A 96 -13.32 -20.42 -15.47
N SER A 97 -12.14 -20.88 -15.89
CA SER A 97 -11.46 -22.06 -15.35
C SER A 97 -10.73 -21.80 -14.03
N LEU A 98 -10.42 -20.53 -13.73
CA LEU A 98 -9.85 -20.15 -12.44
C LEU A 98 -10.91 -20.17 -11.35
N ASP A 99 -10.57 -20.80 -10.23
CA ASP A 99 -11.39 -20.75 -9.02
C ASP A 99 -11.46 -19.30 -8.50
N PRO A 100 -12.63 -18.86 -7.99
CA PRO A 100 -12.76 -17.50 -7.47
C PRO A 100 -11.98 -17.35 -6.17
N LEU A 101 -11.20 -16.27 -6.06
CA LEU A 101 -10.55 -15.89 -4.81
C LEU A 101 -11.59 -15.55 -3.74
N THR A 102 -11.27 -15.88 -2.49
CA THR A 102 -12.16 -15.69 -1.33
C THR A 102 -11.43 -15.03 -0.17
N CYS A 103 -12.15 -14.38 0.74
CA CYS A 103 -11.60 -13.97 2.03
C CYS A 103 -11.82 -15.08 3.09
N PRO A 104 -10.89 -15.29 4.03
CA PRO A 104 -11.03 -16.29 5.07
C PRO A 104 -12.16 -15.90 6.02
N LYS A 105 -13.08 -16.84 6.24
CA LYS A 105 -14.16 -16.68 7.22
C LYS A 105 -13.67 -17.15 8.59
N ARG A 106 -14.04 -16.41 9.63
CA ARG A 106 -13.76 -16.83 11.00
C ARG A 106 -14.47 -18.17 11.26
N PRO A 107 -13.77 -19.20 11.76
CA PRO A 107 -14.40 -20.44 12.20
C PRO A 107 -15.48 -20.15 13.26
N LYS A 108 -16.51 -20.99 13.32
CA LYS A 108 -17.51 -20.89 14.39
C LYS A 108 -16.84 -21.09 15.74
N TRP A 109 -17.14 -20.21 16.68
CA TRP A 109 -16.62 -20.26 18.04
C TRP A 109 -17.76 -20.05 19.04
N ASN A 110 -17.53 -20.46 20.29
CA ASN A 110 -18.46 -20.25 21.39
C ASN A 110 -17.69 -19.80 22.65
N PHE A 111 -18.40 -19.31 23.66
CA PHE A 111 -17.80 -18.82 24.90
C PHE A 111 -17.20 -19.93 25.79
N GLU A 112 -17.49 -21.20 25.48
CA GLU A 112 -16.93 -22.35 26.19
C GLU A 112 -15.51 -22.70 25.73
N MET A 113 -15.17 -22.36 24.47
CA MET A 113 -13.83 -22.57 23.92
C MET A 113 -12.80 -21.73 24.67
N SER A 114 -11.66 -22.36 24.97
CA SER A 114 -10.52 -21.61 25.48
C SER A 114 -9.95 -20.68 24.41
N LYS A 115 -9.36 -19.56 24.83
CA LYS A 115 -8.68 -18.63 23.91
C LYS A 115 -7.63 -19.33 23.03
N LEU A 116 -6.83 -20.22 23.63
CA LEU A 116 -5.77 -20.94 22.91
C LEU A 116 -6.35 -21.91 21.87
N GLU A 117 -7.44 -22.59 22.20
CA GLU A 117 -8.13 -23.48 21.28
C GLU A 117 -8.72 -22.72 20.09
N LEU A 118 -9.36 -21.57 20.36
CA LEU A 118 -9.89 -20.68 19.33
C LEU A 118 -8.78 -20.18 18.41
N GLU A 119 -7.68 -19.69 18.97
CA GLU A 119 -6.53 -19.20 18.19
C GLU A 119 -5.95 -20.31 17.30
N ARG A 120 -5.80 -21.53 17.82
CA ARG A 120 -5.33 -22.68 17.05
C ARG A 120 -6.28 -23.07 15.92
N ASN A 121 -7.59 -23.01 16.16
CA ASN A 121 -8.61 -23.31 15.14
C ASN A 121 -8.61 -22.25 14.02
N GLU A 122 -8.50 -20.97 14.40
CA GLU A 122 -8.36 -19.86 13.46
C GLU A 122 -7.10 -20.01 12.61
N GLU A 123 -5.96 -20.30 13.23
CA GLU A 123 -4.68 -20.52 12.53
C GLU A 123 -4.71 -21.70 11.56
N GLY A 124 -5.30 -22.83 11.99
CA GLY A 124 -5.45 -24.01 11.14
C GLY A 124 -6.34 -23.76 9.92
N ASN A 125 -7.44 -23.00 10.09
CA ASN A 125 -8.32 -22.63 8.97
C ASN A 125 -7.62 -21.64 8.02
N PHE A 126 -6.96 -20.63 8.58
CA PHE A 126 -6.25 -19.61 7.83
C PHE A 126 -5.11 -20.19 7.00
N LYS A 127 -4.32 -21.14 7.54
CA LYS A 127 -3.25 -21.80 6.80
C LYS A 127 -3.76 -22.56 5.57
N LYS A 128 -4.89 -23.27 5.70
CA LYS A 128 -5.52 -23.98 4.57
C LYS A 128 -6.00 -23.01 3.49
N TRP A 129 -6.61 -21.91 3.92
CA TRP A 129 -7.06 -20.86 3.01
C TRP A 129 -5.88 -20.18 2.27
N LEU A 130 -4.77 -19.91 2.97
CA LEU A 130 -3.56 -19.36 2.36
C LEU A 130 -3.04 -20.27 1.25
N GLN A 131 -2.86 -21.57 1.53
CA GLN A 131 -2.37 -22.52 0.55
C GLN A 131 -3.27 -22.59 -0.69
N ALA A 132 -4.59 -22.69 -0.49
CA ALA A 132 -5.53 -22.71 -1.61
C ALA A 132 -5.51 -21.40 -2.43
N THR A 133 -5.29 -20.25 -1.78
CA THR A 133 -5.20 -18.95 -2.45
C THR A 133 -3.91 -18.82 -3.25
N ASP A 134 -2.78 -19.26 -2.68
CA ASP A 134 -1.48 -19.29 -3.34
C ASP A 134 -1.52 -20.18 -4.59
N ASP A 135 -2.09 -21.40 -4.49
CA ASP A 135 -2.24 -22.32 -5.62
C ASP A 135 -3.04 -21.71 -6.79
N ILE A 136 -4.06 -20.90 -6.48
CA ILE A 136 -4.88 -20.21 -7.49
C ILE A 136 -4.09 -19.09 -8.16
N LEU A 137 -3.35 -18.28 -7.37
CA LEU A 137 -2.57 -17.17 -7.88
C LEU A 137 -1.35 -17.63 -8.69
N GLU A 138 -0.70 -18.72 -8.30
CA GLU A 138 0.41 -19.31 -9.04
C GLU A 138 -0.04 -19.81 -10.42
N LYS A 139 -1.21 -20.47 -10.50
CA LYS A 139 -1.83 -20.85 -11.78
C LYS A 139 -2.17 -19.64 -12.65
N TRP A 140 -2.65 -18.55 -12.04
CA TRP A 140 -2.95 -17.32 -12.76
C TRP A 140 -1.68 -16.61 -13.27
N GLN A 141 -0.58 -16.68 -12.52
CA GLN A 141 0.69 -16.04 -12.87
C GLN A 141 1.46 -16.79 -13.96
N THR A 142 1.41 -18.13 -13.93
CA THR A 142 2.12 -19.01 -14.87
C THR A 142 1.39 -19.21 -16.21
N LYS A 143 0.19 -18.62 -16.36
CA LYS A 143 -0.60 -18.76 -17.58
C LYS A 143 -0.05 -17.87 -18.71
N ASP A 144 0.31 -18.48 -19.83
CA ASP A 144 0.89 -17.82 -21.02
C ASP A 144 -0.11 -17.07 -21.92
N ASP A 145 -1.31 -16.73 -21.42
CA ASP A 145 -2.44 -16.23 -22.21
C ASP A 145 -2.45 -14.70 -22.43
N LEU A 146 -1.29 -14.01 -22.39
CA LEU A 146 -1.27 -12.64 -22.89
C LEU A 146 -1.30 -12.67 -24.43
N PRO A 147 -2.32 -12.09 -25.09
CA PRO A 147 -2.31 -12.01 -26.54
C PRO A 147 -1.02 -11.31 -26.99
N PRO A 148 -0.34 -11.81 -28.04
CA PRO A 148 0.78 -11.08 -28.61
C PRO A 148 0.28 -9.69 -29.02
N VAL A 149 0.90 -8.65 -28.47
CA VAL A 149 0.61 -7.27 -28.89
C VAL A 149 0.97 -7.19 -30.36
N VAL A 150 -0.03 -7.04 -31.20
CA VAL A 150 0.14 -6.87 -32.64
C VAL A 150 0.56 -5.42 -32.84
N ASP A 151 1.84 -5.17 -33.14
CA ASP A 151 2.26 -3.87 -33.65
C ASP A 151 1.58 -3.67 -35.02
N GLU A 152 0.54 -2.84 -35.09
CA GLU A 152 -0.18 -2.56 -36.34
C GLU A 152 0.71 -1.81 -37.37
N ASP A 153 1.82 -1.21 -36.92
CA ASP A 153 2.71 -0.38 -37.75
C ASP A 153 3.98 -1.09 -38.25
N LYS A 154 4.17 -2.39 -37.97
CA LYS A 154 5.28 -3.14 -38.57
C LYS A 154 4.89 -3.66 -39.95
N ASP A 155 5.40 -2.98 -40.97
CA ASP A 155 5.38 -3.42 -42.36
C ASP A 155 5.62 -4.94 -42.46
N ARG A 156 4.74 -5.60 -43.20
CA ARG A 156 4.62 -7.07 -43.36
C ARG A 156 5.87 -7.78 -43.93
N THR A 157 7.00 -7.09 -44.07
CA THR A 157 8.25 -7.64 -44.62
C THR A 157 9.21 -8.19 -43.55
N ASP A 158 9.03 -7.84 -42.27
CA ASP A 158 9.97 -8.25 -41.21
C ASP A 158 9.55 -9.50 -40.42
N ILE A 159 8.39 -10.08 -40.75
CA ILE A 159 7.90 -11.36 -40.18
C ILE A 159 8.81 -12.55 -40.60
N ALA A 160 9.78 -12.32 -41.50
CA ALA A 160 10.72 -13.34 -41.98
C ALA A 160 11.90 -13.67 -41.03
N LYS A 161 11.92 -13.15 -39.78
CA LYS A 161 12.98 -13.46 -38.80
C LYS A 161 12.47 -14.00 -37.46
N GLY A 162 11.38 -14.76 -37.40
CA GLY A 162 11.10 -15.71 -36.31
C GLY A 162 11.18 -15.22 -34.85
N ALA A 163 11.21 -13.91 -34.59
CA ALA A 163 11.25 -13.34 -33.26
C ALA A 163 9.80 -13.28 -32.76
N VAL A 164 9.44 -14.24 -31.92
CA VAL A 164 8.21 -14.20 -31.12
C VAL A 164 8.24 -12.88 -30.31
N PRO A 165 7.17 -12.07 -30.32
CA PRO A 165 7.10 -10.91 -29.43
C PRO A 165 7.35 -11.37 -28.00
N GLU A 166 8.39 -10.84 -27.37
CA GLU A 166 8.80 -11.26 -26.05
C GLU A 166 7.67 -10.96 -25.04
N GLN A 167 6.97 -12.00 -24.60
CA GLN A 167 5.82 -11.86 -23.70
C GLN A 167 6.27 -11.25 -22.37
N VAL A 168 5.57 -10.20 -21.93
CA VAL A 168 5.80 -9.57 -20.62
C VAL A 168 5.41 -10.59 -19.55
N PRO A 169 6.32 -10.96 -18.63
CA PRO A 169 5.96 -11.89 -17.57
C PRO A 169 4.90 -11.26 -16.68
N ARG A 170 3.87 -12.02 -16.33
CA ARG A 170 2.81 -11.53 -15.44
C ARG A 170 3.37 -11.31 -14.03
N SER A 171 3.16 -10.12 -13.50
CA SER A 171 3.58 -9.77 -12.15
C SER A 171 2.69 -10.47 -11.11
N PRO A 172 3.22 -10.75 -9.91
CA PRO A 172 2.43 -11.37 -8.85
C PRO A 172 1.36 -10.41 -8.32
N SER A 173 0.32 -10.97 -7.72
CA SER A 173 -0.67 -10.24 -6.93
C SER A 173 -0.39 -10.38 -5.44
N TYR A 174 -0.32 -9.26 -4.73
CA TYR A 174 -0.09 -9.26 -3.28
C TYR A 174 -1.39 -9.12 -2.50
N TYR A 175 -1.47 -9.79 -1.36
CA TYR A 175 -2.59 -9.69 -0.42
C TYR A 175 -2.09 -9.91 1.02
N GLU A 176 -2.92 -9.62 2.01
CA GLU A 176 -2.52 -9.76 3.41
C GLU A 176 -2.38 -11.24 3.81
N ARG A 177 -1.18 -11.61 4.25
CA ARG A 177 -0.84 -12.96 4.72
C ARG A 177 -0.84 -13.09 6.24
N ASN A 178 -1.03 -11.98 6.96
CA ASN A 178 -0.98 -11.96 8.42
C ASN A 178 -2.35 -12.18 9.07
N ILE A 179 -2.50 -13.29 9.79
CA ILE A 179 -3.75 -13.63 10.50
C ILE A 179 -4.18 -12.57 11.52
N GLU A 180 -3.25 -11.85 12.15
CA GLU A 180 -3.60 -10.86 13.17
C GLU A 180 -4.38 -9.68 12.60
N VAL A 181 -4.10 -9.34 11.34
CA VAL A 181 -4.82 -8.30 10.59
C VAL A 181 -6.21 -8.80 10.20
N TRP A 182 -6.31 -10.05 9.73
CA TRP A 182 -7.59 -10.71 9.46
C TRP A 182 -8.47 -10.85 10.71
N ARG A 183 -7.88 -11.15 11.87
CA ARG A 183 -8.56 -11.16 13.18
C ARG A 183 -9.18 -9.79 13.49
N GLN A 184 -8.53 -8.67 13.12
CA GLN A 184 -9.14 -7.34 13.29
C GLN A 184 -10.35 -7.15 12.36
N LEU A 185 -10.25 -7.57 11.10
CA LEU A 185 -11.38 -7.52 10.16
C LEU A 185 -12.57 -8.34 10.67
N TRP A 186 -12.32 -9.54 11.18
CA TRP A 186 -13.37 -10.40 11.75
C TRP A 186 -14.07 -9.70 12.92
N ARG A 187 -13.30 -9.10 13.84
CA ARG A 187 -13.88 -8.32 14.95
C ARG A 187 -14.74 -7.16 14.47
N VAL A 188 -14.25 -6.35 13.52
CA VAL A 188 -15.02 -5.22 12.98
C VAL A 188 -16.32 -5.70 12.33
N THR A 189 -16.24 -6.75 11.52
CA THR A 189 -17.43 -7.23 10.79
C THR A 189 -18.44 -7.91 11.71
N GLU A 190 -18.00 -8.56 12.78
CA GLU A 190 -18.88 -9.15 13.80
C GLU A 190 -19.62 -8.07 14.60
N ILE A 191 -18.90 -7.10 15.17
CA ILE A 191 -19.51 -6.14 16.11
C ILE A 191 -20.30 -4.99 15.45
N SER A 192 -20.11 -4.76 14.14
CA SER A 192 -20.68 -3.61 13.44
C SER A 192 -22.06 -3.94 12.86
N GLN A 193 -23.03 -3.08 13.11
CA GLN A 193 -24.37 -3.21 12.51
C GLN A 193 -24.41 -2.64 11.09
N ILE A 194 -23.63 -1.58 10.84
CA ILE A 194 -23.45 -0.96 9.53
C ILE A 194 -21.97 -1.00 9.19
N ILE A 195 -21.63 -1.32 7.94
CA ILE A 195 -20.25 -1.36 7.46
C ILE A 195 -20.08 -0.32 6.35
N LEU A 196 -19.17 0.63 6.56
CA LEU A 196 -18.69 1.53 5.53
C LEU A 196 -17.47 0.89 4.86
N VAL A 197 -17.57 0.62 3.56
CA VAL A 197 -16.42 0.15 2.77
C VAL A 197 -15.90 1.32 1.95
N LEU A 198 -14.69 1.77 2.27
CA LEU A 198 -14.07 2.91 1.62
C LEU A 198 -13.30 2.48 0.37
N LEU A 199 -13.53 3.20 -0.72
CA LEU A 199 -12.97 2.96 -2.04
C LEU A 199 -12.28 4.22 -2.54
N ASP A 200 -11.12 4.09 -3.16
CA ASP A 200 -10.49 5.18 -3.91
C ASP A 200 -11.26 5.39 -5.22
N SER A 201 -11.71 6.62 -5.50
CA SER A 201 -12.50 6.92 -6.70
C SER A 201 -11.76 6.70 -8.02
N ARG A 202 -10.42 6.63 -7.98
CA ARG A 202 -9.59 6.42 -9.17
C ARG A 202 -9.72 5.02 -9.76
N CYS A 203 -9.96 4.03 -8.90
CA CYS A 203 -10.01 2.60 -9.23
C CYS A 203 -10.98 1.84 -8.27
N PRO A 204 -12.29 2.18 -8.19
CA PRO A 204 -13.14 1.73 -7.07
C PRO A 204 -13.31 0.22 -6.95
N THR A 205 -13.43 -0.48 -8.08
CA THR A 205 -13.63 -1.94 -8.14
C THR A 205 -12.39 -2.71 -7.69
N LEU A 206 -11.18 -2.10 -7.73
CA LEU A 206 -9.98 -2.66 -7.10
C LEU A 206 -10.17 -2.84 -5.59
N HIS A 207 -10.83 -1.87 -4.96
CA HIS A 207 -11.03 -1.79 -3.51
C HIS A 207 -12.28 -2.54 -3.03
N TYR A 208 -13.18 -2.91 -3.95
CA TYR A 208 -14.35 -3.75 -3.69
C TYR A 208 -14.35 -5.01 -4.58
N PRO A 209 -13.37 -5.92 -4.42
CA PRO A 209 -13.30 -7.11 -5.24
C PRO A 209 -14.45 -8.09 -4.94
N PRO A 210 -14.77 -9.01 -5.86
CA PRO A 210 -15.77 -10.06 -5.64
C PRO A 210 -15.52 -10.91 -4.38
N SER A 211 -14.25 -11.09 -4.01
CA SER A 211 -13.84 -11.79 -2.79
C SER A 211 -14.35 -11.12 -1.51
N LEU A 212 -14.37 -9.79 -1.48
CA LEU A 212 -14.87 -9.00 -0.35
C LEU A 212 -16.40 -8.91 -0.36
N SER A 213 -17.02 -8.67 -1.51
CA SER A 213 -18.49 -8.58 -1.60
C SER A 213 -19.16 -9.90 -1.16
N ARG A 214 -18.63 -11.05 -1.61
CA ARG A 214 -19.08 -12.37 -1.16
C ARG A 214 -18.83 -12.65 0.32
N TYR A 215 -17.74 -12.10 0.87
CA TYR A 215 -17.41 -12.25 2.29
C TYR A 215 -18.39 -11.46 3.17
N LEU A 216 -18.72 -10.23 2.79
CA LEU A 216 -19.67 -9.38 3.51
C LEU A 216 -21.11 -9.92 3.41
N GLY A 217 -21.46 -10.59 2.31
CA GLY A 217 -22.76 -11.26 2.15
C GLY A 217 -23.93 -10.28 2.33
N ASP A 218 -24.89 -10.64 3.19
CA ASP A 218 -26.12 -9.87 3.41
C ASP A 218 -25.98 -8.75 4.45
N ARG A 219 -24.75 -8.42 4.88
CA ARG A 219 -24.52 -7.34 5.84
C ARG A 219 -24.94 -5.99 5.26
N LYS A 220 -25.31 -5.04 6.13
CA LYS A 220 -25.67 -3.67 5.72
C LYS A 220 -24.42 -2.87 5.37
N VAL A 221 -24.09 -2.86 4.08
CA VAL A 221 -22.91 -2.19 3.52
C VAL A 221 -23.29 -0.88 2.85
N ILE A 222 -22.48 0.15 3.09
CA ILE A 222 -22.48 1.41 2.34
C ILE A 222 -21.09 1.55 1.70
N LEU A 223 -21.04 1.79 0.39
CA LEU A 223 -19.79 2.07 -0.31
C LEU A 223 -19.51 3.56 -0.25
N VAL A 224 -18.29 3.93 0.13
CA VAL A 224 -17.86 5.32 0.27
C VAL A 224 -16.74 5.59 -0.72
N LEU A 225 -17.05 6.33 -1.79
CA LEU A 225 -16.08 6.81 -2.78
C LEU A 225 -15.33 8.01 -2.20
N THR A 226 -14.05 7.82 -1.94
CA THR A 226 -13.13 8.84 -1.42
C THR A 226 -12.28 9.43 -2.54
N LYS A 227 -11.63 10.57 -2.29
CA LYS A 227 -10.70 11.23 -3.23
C LYS A 227 -11.36 11.71 -4.53
N VAL A 228 -12.64 12.06 -4.45
CA VAL A 228 -13.42 12.50 -5.62
C VAL A 228 -12.88 13.81 -6.22
N ASP A 229 -12.14 14.60 -5.43
CA ASP A 229 -11.36 15.77 -5.85
C ASP A 229 -10.20 15.44 -6.81
N ILE A 230 -9.71 14.19 -6.80
CA ILE A 230 -8.64 13.72 -7.67
C ILE A 230 -9.22 13.22 -8.99
N SER A 231 -10.26 12.38 -8.93
CA SER A 231 -10.85 11.74 -10.13
C SER A 231 -11.80 12.65 -10.91
N GLY A 232 -12.31 13.70 -10.27
CA GLY A 232 -13.26 14.64 -10.86
C GLY A 232 -14.71 14.12 -10.91
N PRO A 233 -15.70 15.01 -10.95
CA PRO A 233 -17.11 14.66 -10.78
C PRO A 233 -17.65 13.76 -11.91
N VAL A 234 -17.20 13.96 -13.16
CA VAL A 234 -17.69 13.21 -14.33
C VAL A 234 -17.34 11.72 -14.23
N ARG A 235 -16.07 11.41 -13.90
CA ARG A 235 -15.62 10.01 -13.75
C ARG A 235 -16.26 9.36 -12.53
N VAL A 236 -16.39 10.09 -11.42
CA VAL A 236 -17.02 9.60 -10.19
C VAL A 236 -18.50 9.26 -10.43
N GLU A 237 -19.22 10.07 -11.22
CA GLU A 237 -20.61 9.80 -11.58
C GLU A 237 -20.72 8.54 -12.46
N ALA A 238 -19.83 8.38 -13.45
CA ALA A 238 -19.75 7.18 -14.27
C ALA A 238 -19.51 5.93 -13.42
N TRP A 239 -18.54 5.99 -12.49
CA TRP A 239 -18.27 4.91 -11.54
C TRP A 239 -19.46 4.62 -10.63
N THR A 240 -20.14 5.65 -10.14
CA THR A 240 -21.33 5.47 -9.30
C THR A 240 -22.42 4.71 -10.06
N LYS A 241 -22.69 5.05 -11.32
CA LYS A 241 -23.66 4.34 -12.18
C LYS A 241 -23.24 2.90 -12.42
N TYR A 242 -21.98 2.66 -12.74
CA TYR A 242 -21.44 1.33 -12.99
C TYR A 242 -21.58 0.41 -11.75
N ILE A 243 -21.10 0.86 -10.59
CA ILE A 243 -21.14 0.09 -9.36
C ILE A 243 -22.58 -0.15 -8.91
N GLN A 244 -23.47 0.84 -9.07
CA GLN A 244 -24.89 0.68 -8.75
C GLN A 244 -25.56 -0.38 -9.63
N ALA A 245 -25.19 -0.47 -10.91
CA ALA A 245 -25.69 -1.51 -11.81
C ALA A 245 -25.22 -2.91 -11.38
N GLN A 246 -23.98 -3.05 -10.92
CA GLN A 246 -23.43 -4.32 -10.40
C GLN A 246 -23.98 -4.69 -9.01
N HIS A 247 -24.30 -3.69 -8.20
CA HIS A 247 -24.79 -3.86 -6.83
C HIS A 247 -26.05 -3.02 -6.55
N PRO A 248 -27.23 -3.40 -7.09
CA PRO A 248 -28.44 -2.58 -7.02
C PRO A 248 -28.93 -2.27 -5.60
N ASN A 249 -28.62 -3.14 -4.64
CA ASN A 249 -29.09 -3.02 -3.26
C ASN A 249 -28.10 -2.30 -2.33
N VAL A 250 -26.94 -1.88 -2.85
CA VAL A 250 -25.89 -1.23 -2.06
C VAL A 250 -25.96 0.27 -2.29
N ARG A 251 -25.93 1.04 -1.19
CA ARG A 251 -25.91 2.51 -1.24
C ARG A 251 -24.49 3.00 -1.45
N ILE A 252 -24.33 4.02 -2.29
CA ILE A 252 -23.04 4.62 -2.61
C ILE A 252 -23.05 6.10 -2.19
N VAL A 253 -22.01 6.52 -1.49
CA VAL A 253 -21.80 7.91 -1.05
C VAL A 253 -20.44 8.40 -1.52
N GLN A 254 -20.36 9.66 -1.91
CA GLN A 254 -19.13 10.35 -2.26
C GLN A 254 -18.66 11.20 -1.09
N VAL A 255 -17.36 11.28 -0.86
CA VAL A 255 -16.78 12.11 0.21
C VAL A 255 -15.45 12.73 -0.21
N GLU A 256 -15.25 13.96 0.26
CA GLU A 256 -13.97 14.65 0.33
C GLU A 256 -13.61 14.83 1.80
N SER A 257 -12.32 14.65 2.12
CA SER A 257 -11.84 14.64 3.51
C SER A 257 -10.90 15.79 3.84
N TYR A 258 -10.64 16.68 2.89
CA TYR A 258 -9.73 17.80 3.05
C TYR A 258 -10.31 19.06 2.45
N THR A 259 -10.06 20.19 3.12
CA THR A 259 -10.23 21.52 2.53
C THR A 259 -8.88 22.23 2.49
N GLU A 260 -8.58 22.85 1.36
CA GLU A 260 -7.42 23.72 1.22
C GLU A 260 -7.61 24.98 2.08
N ARG A 261 -6.65 25.28 2.96
CA ARG A 261 -6.67 26.53 3.71
C ARG A 261 -6.19 27.65 2.80
N ALA A 262 -7.01 28.69 2.65
CA ALA A 262 -6.59 29.91 1.95
C ALA A 262 -5.31 30.45 2.57
N PHE A 263 -4.32 30.78 1.74
CA PHE A 263 -3.06 31.38 2.17
C PHE A 263 -3.35 32.69 2.91
N GLU A 264 -2.92 32.78 4.17
CA GLU A 264 -2.72 34.08 4.81
C GLU A 264 -1.45 34.69 4.17
N GLU A 265 -1.55 35.90 3.60
CA GLU A 265 -0.61 36.53 2.65
C GLU A 265 0.87 36.65 3.10
N ASP A 266 1.23 36.23 4.30
CA ASP A 266 2.54 36.51 4.91
C ASP A 266 3.56 35.35 4.86
N HIS A 267 3.21 34.14 4.40
CA HIS A 267 4.16 33.01 4.39
C HIS A 267 4.26 32.38 3.00
N GLN A 268 5.47 32.43 2.41
CA GLN A 268 5.87 31.56 1.29
C GLN A 268 5.95 30.11 1.79
N GLY A 269 4.80 29.45 1.96
CA GLY A 269 4.73 28.10 2.49
C GLY A 269 3.51 27.37 1.98
N HIS A 270 3.71 26.12 1.57
CA HIS A 270 2.77 25.19 0.92
C HIS A 270 1.31 25.29 1.41
N ALA A 271 0.37 25.01 0.48
CA ALA A 271 -1.06 24.87 0.78
C ALA A 271 -1.27 23.90 1.96
N LYS A 272 -1.78 24.43 3.09
CA LYS A 272 -2.03 23.63 4.29
C LYS A 272 -3.44 23.04 4.18
N PHE A 273 -3.53 21.71 4.10
CA PHE A 273 -4.82 21.02 4.08
C PHE A 273 -5.31 20.75 5.51
N GLU A 274 -6.55 21.14 5.81
CA GLU A 274 -7.19 20.83 7.09
C GLU A 274 -8.20 19.69 6.92
N PRO A 275 -8.27 18.73 7.87
CA PRO A 275 -9.26 17.65 7.84
C PRO A 275 -10.67 18.24 7.98
N SER A 276 -11.44 18.20 6.89
CA SER A 276 -12.79 18.73 6.87
C SER A 276 -13.58 18.06 5.77
N ILE A 277 -14.82 17.67 6.10
CA ILE A 277 -15.78 17.17 5.14
C ILE A 277 -16.71 18.32 4.73
N PRO A 278 -16.85 18.63 3.43
CA PRO A 278 -17.84 19.60 2.95
C PRO A 278 -19.25 19.26 3.43
N HIS A 279 -20.05 20.29 3.75
CA HIS A 279 -21.36 20.12 4.39
C HIS A 279 -22.28 19.16 3.60
N HIS A 280 -22.34 19.30 2.28
CA HIS A 280 -23.21 18.48 1.44
C HIS A 280 -22.80 16.99 1.45
N PHE A 281 -21.50 16.68 1.45
CA PHE A 281 -21.03 15.29 1.57
C PHE A 281 -21.34 14.71 2.95
N ARG A 282 -21.17 15.51 4.02
CA ARG A 282 -21.52 15.09 5.39
C ARG A 282 -23.02 14.80 5.52
N GLU A 283 -23.85 15.71 5.03
CA GLU A 283 -25.30 15.56 5.01
C GLU A 283 -25.70 14.29 4.26
N LYS A 284 -25.13 14.06 3.07
CA LYS A 284 -25.44 12.85 2.29
C LYS A 284 -25.02 11.56 2.99
N LEU A 285 -23.83 11.54 3.59
CA LEU A 285 -23.34 10.39 4.35
C LEU A 285 -24.24 10.08 5.55
N VAL A 286 -24.58 11.09 6.34
CA VAL A 286 -25.44 10.92 7.52
C VAL A 286 -26.85 10.52 7.11
N GLN A 287 -27.41 11.11 6.05
CA GLN A 287 -28.71 10.71 5.50
C GLN A 287 -28.72 9.23 5.10
N VAL A 288 -27.69 8.75 4.39
CA VAL A 288 -27.61 7.35 3.98
C VAL A 288 -27.46 6.41 5.18
N ILE A 289 -26.70 6.81 6.20
CA ILE A 289 -26.59 6.05 7.46
C ILE A 289 -27.95 6.00 8.18
N GLN A 290 -28.70 7.12 8.22
CA GLN A 290 -30.04 7.18 8.79
C GLN A 290 -31.02 6.24 8.08
N GLU A 291 -30.99 6.20 6.75
CA GLU A 291 -31.85 5.30 5.97
C GLU A 291 -31.55 3.82 6.28
N VAL A 292 -30.26 3.43 6.31
CA VAL A 292 -29.86 2.06 6.67
C VAL A 292 -30.21 1.72 8.10
N HIS A 293 -30.06 2.69 9.02
CA HIS A 293 -30.49 2.54 10.41
C HIS A 293 -31.99 2.30 10.51
N ALA A 294 -32.80 3.08 9.80
CA ALA A 294 -34.26 2.90 9.76
C ALA A 294 -34.67 1.51 9.25
N GLU A 295 -33.97 0.97 8.25
CA GLU A 295 -34.20 -0.42 7.81
C GLU A 295 -33.87 -1.46 8.89
N LEU A 296 -32.82 -1.23 9.69
CA LEU A 296 -32.42 -2.13 10.77
C LEU A 296 -33.38 -2.07 11.98
N LEU A 297 -34.17 -1.01 12.10
CA LEU A 297 -35.27 -0.92 13.06
C LEU A 297 -36.48 -1.77 12.67
N GLU A 298 -36.57 -2.22 11.42
CA GLU A 298 -37.64 -3.11 11.01
C GLU A 298 -37.29 -4.58 11.25
N PRO A 299 -38.20 -5.38 11.84
CA PRO A 299 -38.00 -6.80 11.94
C PRO A 299 -37.95 -7.43 10.53
N PRO A 300 -37.04 -8.38 10.25
CA PRO A 300 -36.99 -9.02 8.95
C PRO A 300 -38.25 -9.87 8.68
N GLU A 301 -38.54 -10.17 7.41
CA GLU A 301 -39.80 -10.80 7.00
C GLU A 301 -40.05 -12.17 7.66
N ASN A 302 -38.99 -12.94 7.90
CA ASN A 302 -39.04 -14.21 8.61
C ASN A 302 -39.49 -14.07 10.08
N VAL A 303 -39.21 -12.93 10.71
CA VAL A 303 -39.66 -12.59 12.06
C VAL A 303 -41.07 -12.01 12.02
N LYS A 304 -41.37 -11.12 11.07
CA LYS A 304 -42.71 -10.53 10.86
C LYS A 304 -43.77 -11.61 10.63
N SER A 305 -43.45 -12.66 9.88
CA SER A 305 -44.37 -13.77 9.57
C SER A 305 -44.65 -14.71 10.75
N ASN A 306 -43.81 -14.72 11.78
CA ASN A 306 -43.98 -15.61 12.94
C ASN A 306 -44.32 -14.81 14.22
N PRO A 307 -45.58 -14.84 14.70
CA PRO A 307 -46.02 -14.08 15.88
C PRO A 307 -45.23 -14.37 17.16
N LYS A 308 -44.66 -15.59 17.30
CA LYS A 308 -43.83 -15.95 18.46
C LYS A 308 -42.45 -15.29 18.40
N LEU A 309 -41.85 -15.21 17.21
CA LEU A 309 -40.56 -14.55 17.01
C LEU A 309 -40.71 -13.04 17.13
N LEU A 310 -41.78 -12.48 16.56
CA LEU A 310 -42.05 -11.04 16.63
C LEU A 310 -42.17 -10.53 18.07
N ARG A 311 -42.81 -11.29 18.97
CA ARG A 311 -42.91 -10.94 20.41
C ARG A 311 -41.57 -10.96 21.15
N LYS A 312 -40.62 -11.79 20.69
CA LYS A 312 -39.28 -11.92 21.28
C LYS A 312 -38.24 -11.06 20.57
N TRP A 313 -38.62 -10.36 19.50
CA TRP A 313 -37.69 -9.61 18.69
C TRP A 313 -37.29 -8.32 19.38
N VAL A 314 -35.98 -8.13 19.49
CA VAL A 314 -35.33 -6.92 19.99
C VAL A 314 -34.54 -6.31 18.85
N SER A 315 -34.55 -4.98 18.77
CA SER A 315 -33.85 -4.30 17.68
C SER A 315 -32.36 -4.58 17.75
N PRO A 316 -31.71 -4.89 16.61
CA PRO A 316 -30.27 -5.10 16.56
C PRO A 316 -29.48 -3.79 16.70
N VAL A 317 -30.15 -2.63 16.66
CA VAL A 317 -29.57 -1.29 16.75
C VAL A 317 -30.26 -0.48 17.84
N LYS A 318 -29.60 0.58 18.31
CA LYS A 318 -30.20 1.58 19.19
C LYS A 318 -31.32 2.32 18.44
N ARG A 319 -32.50 2.45 19.03
CA ARG A 319 -33.69 3.07 18.40
C ARG A 319 -33.59 4.58 18.32
N GLU A 320 -33.25 5.20 19.45
CA GLU A 320 -33.15 6.64 19.58
C GLU A 320 -31.70 7.09 19.40
N ILE A 321 -31.46 7.84 18.33
CA ILE A 321 -30.16 8.42 18.00
C ILE A 321 -30.38 9.92 17.79
N ASP A 322 -29.60 10.75 18.49
CA ASP A 322 -29.58 12.19 18.21
C ASP A 322 -28.82 12.48 16.91
N TRP A 323 -29.54 12.40 15.80
CA TRP A 323 -29.00 12.68 14.47
C TRP A 323 -28.57 14.12 14.26
N LYS A 324 -29.15 15.06 15.01
CA LYS A 324 -28.73 16.47 14.97
C LYS A 324 -27.34 16.60 15.59
N ALA A 325 -27.10 15.94 16.72
CA ALA A 325 -25.77 15.86 17.31
C ALA A 325 -24.76 15.18 16.36
N VAL A 326 -25.15 14.11 15.65
CA VAL A 326 -24.28 13.46 14.65
C VAL A 326 -23.91 14.44 13.52
N MET A 327 -24.87 15.23 13.02
CA MET A 327 -24.61 16.25 12.00
C MET A 327 -23.69 17.37 12.48
N GLU A 328 -23.84 17.83 13.71
CA GLU A 328 -23.10 18.97 14.28
C GLU A 328 -21.77 18.57 14.96
N ALA A 329 -21.53 17.27 15.20
CA ALA A 329 -20.36 16.77 15.92
C ALA A 329 -19.01 17.15 15.25
N LYS A 330 -18.31 18.14 15.82
CA LYS A 330 -16.94 18.53 15.45
C LYS A 330 -16.14 18.95 16.70
N GLY A 331 -14.81 18.89 16.63
CA GLY A 331 -13.90 19.44 17.65
C GLY A 331 -13.51 18.47 18.79
N ASP A 332 -13.04 19.02 19.91
CA ASP A 332 -12.29 18.29 20.95
C ASP A 332 -13.07 17.18 21.67
N LYS A 333 -14.40 17.27 21.70
CA LYS A 333 -15.28 16.29 22.38
C LYS A 333 -15.59 15.04 21.56
N VAL A 334 -15.29 15.02 20.25
CA VAL A 334 -15.64 13.94 19.33
C VAL A 334 -14.47 12.98 19.12
N GLY A 335 -14.66 11.68 19.03
CA GLY A 335 -13.57 10.74 18.69
C GLY A 335 -12.62 10.41 19.84
N GLN A 336 -13.01 10.67 21.10
CA GLN A 336 -12.26 10.16 22.26
C GLN A 336 -12.43 8.63 22.34
N ALA A 337 -11.32 7.91 22.45
CA ALA A 337 -11.31 6.47 22.65
C ALA A 337 -11.73 6.12 24.08
N VAL A 338 -12.41 4.97 24.29
CA VAL A 338 -12.65 4.46 25.64
C VAL A 338 -11.30 4.11 26.28
N GLY A 339 -10.94 4.82 27.34
CA GLY A 339 -9.70 4.66 28.08
C GLY A 339 -9.19 5.93 28.75
N GLY A 340 -9.61 7.11 28.29
CA GLY A 340 -9.32 8.40 28.95
C GLY A 340 -10.40 8.82 29.94
N ALA A 341 -10.02 9.60 30.96
CA ALA A 341 -10.93 10.10 32.01
C ALA A 341 -12.13 10.95 31.51
N ALA A 342 -12.10 11.37 30.24
CA ALA A 342 -13.13 12.18 29.58
C ALA A 342 -14.04 11.41 28.61
N ALA A 343 -13.77 10.12 28.35
CA ALA A 343 -14.67 9.30 27.53
C ALA A 343 -16.02 9.15 28.27
N PRO A 344 -17.17 9.21 27.58
CA PRO A 344 -18.45 8.88 28.19
C PRO A 344 -18.33 7.46 28.74
N LYS A 345 -18.28 7.33 30.06
CA LYS A 345 -18.32 6.03 30.74
C LYS A 345 -19.63 5.39 30.32
N PRO A 346 -19.62 4.19 29.69
CA PRO A 346 -20.83 3.41 29.58
C PRO A 346 -21.43 3.32 30.98
N ALA A 347 -22.72 3.61 31.12
CA ALA A 347 -23.42 3.30 32.36
C ALA A 347 -23.21 1.80 32.60
N GLU A 348 -22.36 1.47 33.58
CA GLU A 348 -22.02 0.13 34.08
C GLU A 348 -21.95 -0.97 33.01
N GLU A 349 -20.74 -1.29 32.54
CA GLU A 349 -20.46 -2.51 31.77
C GLU A 349 -20.90 -3.76 32.56
N SER A 350 -22.12 -4.23 32.34
CA SER A 350 -22.41 -5.65 32.39
C SER A 350 -21.69 -6.30 31.21
N ALA A 351 -20.61 -7.02 31.53
CA ALA A 351 -19.79 -7.79 30.60
C ALA A 351 -20.56 -8.97 30.00
N GLU A 352 -21.60 -8.71 29.22
CA GLU A 352 -22.33 -9.71 28.45
C GLU A 352 -22.48 -9.23 27.01
N HIS A 353 -21.53 -9.57 26.15
CA HIS A 353 -21.74 -9.54 24.70
C HIS A 353 -22.60 -10.74 24.30
N PRO A 354 -23.89 -10.61 23.94
CA PRO A 354 -24.72 -11.75 23.58
C PRO A 354 -24.79 -11.83 22.06
N GLU A 355 -23.73 -12.34 21.43
CA GLU A 355 -23.76 -12.72 20.00
C GLU A 355 -23.80 -14.24 19.86
N GLY A 356 -24.99 -14.78 20.12
CA GLY A 356 -25.40 -16.14 19.78
C GLY A 356 -26.89 -16.12 19.47
N ALA A 357 -27.32 -16.91 18.48
CA ALA A 357 -28.70 -16.91 17.98
C ALA A 357 -29.77 -17.37 19.01
N ASP A 358 -29.36 -17.84 20.19
CA ASP A 358 -30.22 -18.47 21.20
C ASP A 358 -30.13 -17.84 22.60
N ASN A 359 -29.80 -16.54 22.74
CA ASN A 359 -29.87 -15.89 24.06
C ASN A 359 -31.29 -15.33 24.34
N PRO A 360 -32.04 -15.86 25.33
CA PRO A 360 -33.39 -15.41 25.67
C PRO A 360 -33.46 -14.00 26.30
N ASN A 361 -32.32 -13.35 26.58
CA ASN A 361 -32.24 -12.07 27.30
C ASN A 361 -31.56 -10.94 26.49
N ARG A 362 -31.69 -10.94 25.16
CA ARG A 362 -31.05 -9.94 24.28
C ARG A 362 -31.58 -8.53 24.59
N GLN A 363 -30.73 -7.66 25.11
CA GLN A 363 -31.06 -6.25 25.34
C GLN A 363 -30.72 -5.40 24.12
N GLU A 364 -31.36 -4.24 24.00
CA GLU A 364 -31.04 -3.25 22.98
C GLU A 364 -29.61 -2.73 23.18
N PRO A 365 -28.80 -2.58 22.12
CA PRO A 365 -27.43 -2.10 22.26
C PRO A 365 -27.39 -0.63 22.69
N SER A 366 -26.41 -0.28 23.52
CA SER A 366 -26.25 1.10 24.04
C SER A 366 -25.86 2.13 22.96
N TYR A 367 -25.28 1.67 21.85
CA TYR A 367 -24.76 2.48 20.75
C TYR A 367 -25.03 1.81 19.40
N LEU A 368 -25.23 2.62 18.35
CA LEU A 368 -25.10 2.17 16.97
C LEU A 368 -23.61 2.02 16.63
N THR A 369 -23.17 0.84 16.22
CA THR A 369 -21.78 0.57 15.84
C THR A 369 -21.63 0.53 14.32
N ILE A 370 -20.77 1.41 13.81
CA ILE A 370 -20.43 1.53 12.40
C ILE A 370 -18.96 1.13 12.22
N GLY A 371 -18.72 0.10 11.41
CA GLY A 371 -17.39 -0.39 11.10
C GLY A 371 -16.85 0.25 9.82
N LEU A 372 -15.58 0.66 9.83
CA LEU A 372 -14.88 1.13 8.65
C LEU A 372 -13.95 0.03 8.15
N ILE A 373 -14.09 -0.33 6.87
CA ILE A 373 -13.25 -1.34 6.19
C ILE A 373 -12.75 -0.73 4.89
N GLY A 374 -11.55 -1.14 4.46
CA GLY A 374 -10.98 -0.71 3.19
C GLY A 374 -9.49 -0.99 3.10
N GLN A 375 -8.97 -1.02 1.88
CA GLN A 375 -7.55 -1.25 1.63
C GLN A 375 -6.66 -0.14 2.24
N PRO A 376 -5.34 -0.33 2.35
CA PRO A 376 -4.44 0.75 2.73
C PRO A 376 -4.61 1.98 1.81
N ASN A 377 -4.37 3.18 2.35
CA ASN A 377 -4.35 4.44 1.60
C ASN A 377 -5.64 4.88 0.87
N VAL A 378 -6.76 4.17 1.02
CA VAL A 378 -8.08 4.61 0.53
C VAL A 378 -8.71 5.76 1.34
N GLY A 379 -8.02 6.31 2.35
CA GLY A 379 -8.52 7.46 3.12
C GLY A 379 -9.41 7.15 4.34
N LYS A 380 -9.34 5.95 4.93
CA LYS A 380 -10.07 5.61 6.18
C LYS A 380 -9.80 6.58 7.34
N SER A 381 -8.54 6.73 7.72
CA SER A 381 -8.14 7.63 8.80
C SER A 381 -8.39 9.10 8.45
N SER A 382 -8.27 9.46 7.17
CA SER A 382 -8.60 10.79 6.67
C SER A 382 -10.08 11.12 6.81
N LEU A 383 -10.97 10.18 6.47
CA LEU A 383 -12.41 10.31 6.67
C LEU A 383 -12.73 10.47 8.16
N LEU A 384 -12.12 9.68 9.05
CA LEU A 384 -12.32 9.81 10.50
C LEU A 384 -11.92 11.20 11.00
N ASN A 385 -10.73 11.68 10.62
CA ASN A 385 -10.27 13.02 11.00
C ASN A 385 -11.18 14.12 10.44
N ALA A 386 -11.67 13.98 9.20
CA ALA A 386 -12.59 14.92 8.57
C ALA A 386 -13.98 14.92 9.26
N LEU A 387 -14.48 13.76 9.68
CA LEU A 387 -15.72 13.65 10.44
C LEU A 387 -15.62 14.34 11.81
N PHE A 388 -14.48 14.18 12.47
CA PHE A 388 -14.21 14.82 13.77
C PHE A 388 -13.82 16.29 13.65
N GLY A 389 -13.39 16.74 12.47
CA GLY A 389 -12.85 18.08 12.25
C GLY A 389 -11.51 18.32 12.97
N ALA A 390 -10.77 17.25 13.27
CA ALA A 390 -9.50 17.30 13.98
C ALA A 390 -8.66 16.04 13.69
N SER A 391 -7.33 16.18 13.70
CA SER A 391 -6.37 15.08 13.48
C SER A 391 -6.24 14.16 14.70
N LYS A 392 -7.26 13.34 14.98
CA LYS A 392 -7.29 12.44 16.15
C LYS A 392 -6.75 11.04 15.86
N VAL A 393 -6.84 10.60 14.62
CA VAL A 393 -6.32 9.32 14.15
C VAL A 393 -5.05 9.58 13.34
N ARG A 394 -4.00 8.81 13.62
CA ARG A 394 -2.76 8.87 12.84
C ARG A 394 -3.04 8.47 11.40
N ALA A 395 -2.93 9.42 10.47
CA ALA A 395 -3.02 9.19 9.04
C ALA A 395 -1.64 9.41 8.41
N SER A 396 -1.27 8.59 7.42
CA SER A 396 -0.08 8.86 6.61
C SER A 396 -0.25 8.31 5.20
N LYS A 397 0.56 8.84 4.27
CA LYS A 397 0.63 8.47 2.86
C LYS A 397 1.20 7.06 2.62
N THR A 398 1.97 6.53 3.57
CA THR A 398 2.50 5.16 3.49
C THR A 398 1.51 4.13 4.06
N PRO A 399 1.34 2.95 3.41
CA PRO A 399 0.51 1.86 3.93
C PRO A 399 0.92 1.38 5.32
N GLY A 400 -0.02 0.79 6.07
CA GLY A 400 0.27 0.08 7.33
C GLY A 400 0.39 0.96 8.59
N LYS A 401 -0.14 2.19 8.56
CA LYS A 401 -0.04 3.13 9.69
C LYS A 401 -1.04 2.85 10.81
N THR A 402 -2.30 2.54 10.49
CA THR A 402 -3.24 1.98 11.46
C THR A 402 -2.86 0.52 11.72
N LYS A 403 -2.24 0.24 12.86
CA LYS A 403 -1.75 -1.10 13.23
C LYS A 403 -2.71 -1.88 14.11
N HIS A 404 -3.63 -1.20 14.80
CA HIS A 404 -4.52 -1.80 15.78
C HIS A 404 -5.96 -1.39 15.53
N PHE A 405 -6.87 -2.28 15.88
CA PHE A 405 -8.29 -1.99 15.98
C PHE A 405 -8.52 -0.85 16.97
N GLN A 406 -9.37 0.11 16.61
CA GLN A 406 -9.68 1.27 17.43
C GLN A 406 -11.19 1.46 17.53
N THR A 407 -11.64 1.90 18.70
CA THR A 407 -13.03 2.26 18.96
C THR A 407 -13.09 3.74 19.30
N LEU A 408 -13.84 4.49 18.48
CA LEU A 408 -13.96 5.94 18.54
C LEU A 408 -15.45 6.29 18.66
N PHE A 409 -15.79 7.36 19.35
CA PHE A 409 -17.19 7.79 19.50
C PHE A 409 -17.45 9.01 18.64
N TRP A 410 -18.35 8.90 17.67
CA TRP A 410 -18.81 10.07 16.93
C TRP A 410 -19.76 10.91 17.81
N THR A 411 -20.64 10.24 18.54
CA THR A 411 -21.50 10.84 19.56
C THR A 411 -21.67 9.85 20.73
N SER A 412 -22.44 10.20 21.76
CA SER A 412 -22.86 9.27 22.81
C SER A 412 -23.77 8.15 22.31
N ASP A 413 -24.27 8.22 21.07
CA ASP A 413 -25.17 7.24 20.49
C ASP A 413 -24.52 6.44 19.36
N VAL A 414 -23.45 6.96 18.76
CA VAL A 414 -22.81 6.38 17.57
C VAL A 414 -21.33 6.11 17.84
N ARG A 415 -20.98 4.82 17.74
CA ARG A 415 -19.63 4.29 17.87
C ARG A 415 -19.07 3.94 16.49
N LEU A 416 -17.89 4.46 16.18
CA LEU A 416 -17.10 4.12 15.00
C LEU A 416 -16.01 3.13 15.38
N VAL A 417 -15.80 2.14 14.52
CA VAL A 417 -14.78 1.13 14.69
C VAL A 417 -13.88 1.13 13.46
N ASP A 418 -12.57 1.30 13.67
CA ASP A 418 -11.57 1.29 12.60
C ASP A 418 -10.75 0.00 12.64
N CYS A 419 -10.46 -0.56 11.46
CA CYS A 419 -9.49 -1.64 11.30
C CYS A 419 -8.25 -1.17 10.53
N PRO A 420 -7.10 -1.83 10.74
CA PRO A 420 -5.97 -1.72 9.82
C PRO A 420 -6.39 -1.87 8.36
N GLY A 421 -5.71 -1.16 7.47
CA GLY A 421 -5.93 -1.34 6.04
C GLY A 421 -5.53 -2.75 5.61
N LEU A 422 -6.43 -3.44 4.92
CA LEU A 422 -6.26 -4.83 4.54
C LEU A 422 -6.32 -4.97 3.02
N VAL A 423 -5.27 -5.53 2.42
CA VAL A 423 -5.26 -5.85 0.98
C VAL A 423 -5.96 -7.20 0.79
N MET A 424 -7.10 -7.17 0.10
CA MET A 424 -7.90 -8.37 -0.18
C MET A 424 -7.27 -9.14 -1.36
N PRO A 425 -7.37 -10.48 -1.40
CA PRO A 425 -6.94 -11.26 -2.56
C PRO A 425 -7.77 -10.88 -3.80
N ASN A 426 -7.05 -10.59 -4.89
CA ASN A 426 -7.61 -10.22 -6.19
C ASN A 426 -6.64 -10.63 -7.32
N PHE A 427 -7.13 -10.78 -8.56
CA PHE A 427 -6.31 -11.12 -9.73
C PHE A 427 -5.70 -9.88 -10.37
N VAL A 428 -4.98 -9.08 -9.59
CA VAL A 428 -4.49 -7.76 -9.99
C VAL A 428 -2.97 -7.78 -10.06
N PRO A 429 -2.36 -7.24 -11.13
CA PRO A 429 -0.91 -7.15 -11.23
C PRO A 429 -0.34 -6.18 -10.21
N MET A 430 0.88 -6.45 -9.73
CA MET A 430 1.60 -5.62 -8.76
C MET A 430 1.63 -4.15 -9.17
N GLU A 431 1.84 -3.84 -10.45
CA GLU A 431 1.95 -2.47 -10.95
C GLU A 431 0.69 -1.65 -10.68
N MET A 432 -0.49 -2.27 -10.80
CA MET A 432 -1.77 -1.64 -10.48
C MET A 432 -1.93 -1.41 -8.97
N GLN A 433 -1.44 -2.36 -8.15
CA GLN A 433 -1.43 -2.22 -6.69
C GLN A 433 -0.50 -1.09 -6.22
N VAL A 434 0.66 -0.95 -6.87
CA VAL A 434 1.61 0.14 -6.64
C VAL A 434 1.01 1.48 -7.09
N LEU A 435 0.37 1.52 -8.26
CA LEU A 435 -0.27 2.73 -8.81
C LEU A 435 -1.37 3.27 -7.88
N CYS A 436 -2.29 2.43 -7.38
CA CYS A 436 -3.31 2.85 -6.40
C CYS A 436 -2.74 3.04 -4.98
N GLY A 437 -1.44 2.78 -4.75
CA GLY A 437 -0.77 2.99 -3.47
C GLY A 437 -1.17 1.99 -2.38
N THR A 438 -1.64 0.80 -2.74
CA THR A 438 -1.99 -0.25 -1.78
C THR A 438 -0.74 -0.97 -1.27
N LEU A 439 0.30 -1.04 -2.10
CA LEU A 439 1.62 -1.56 -1.75
C LEU A 439 2.60 -0.43 -1.36
N PRO A 440 3.46 -0.66 -0.35
CA PRO A 440 4.47 0.31 0.03
C PRO A 440 5.55 0.40 -1.06
N ILE A 441 5.62 1.56 -1.71
CA ILE A 441 6.56 1.83 -2.82
C ILE A 441 8.02 1.54 -2.42
N SER A 442 8.41 1.81 -1.17
CA SER A 442 9.76 1.53 -0.65
C SER A 442 10.16 0.05 -0.63
N ARG A 443 9.22 -0.87 -0.83
CA ARG A 443 9.46 -2.32 -0.88
C ARG A 443 9.41 -2.89 -2.29
N VAL A 444 9.12 -2.06 -3.29
CA VAL A 444 9.00 -2.50 -4.68
C VAL A 444 10.38 -2.48 -5.32
N SER A 445 10.92 -3.66 -5.62
CA SER A 445 12.21 -3.78 -6.33
C SER A 445 12.08 -3.59 -7.84
N ALA A 446 10.92 -3.90 -8.42
CA ALA A 446 10.64 -3.80 -9.86
C ALA A 446 10.15 -2.40 -10.29
N VAL A 447 10.85 -1.35 -9.86
CA VAL A 447 10.51 0.05 -10.21
C VAL A 447 10.38 0.27 -11.73
N PRO A 448 11.26 -0.27 -12.60
CA PRO A 448 11.10 -0.11 -14.05
C PRO A 448 9.81 -0.72 -14.60
N ALA A 449 9.31 -1.82 -14.04
CA ALA A 449 8.05 -2.44 -14.43
C ALA A 449 6.87 -1.51 -14.12
N CYS A 450 6.82 -0.98 -12.90
CA CYS A 450 5.76 -0.07 -12.46
C CYS A 450 5.75 1.24 -13.27
N ILE A 451 6.92 1.78 -13.61
CA ILE A 451 7.03 2.97 -14.44
C ILE A 451 6.64 2.67 -15.88
N THR A 452 7.04 1.52 -16.43
CA THR A 452 6.57 1.09 -17.76
C THR A 452 5.05 1.00 -17.81
N TYR A 453 4.43 0.39 -16.80
CA TYR A 453 2.97 0.33 -16.69
C TYR A 453 2.35 1.74 -16.61
N ALA A 454 2.84 2.60 -15.72
CA ALA A 454 2.34 3.97 -15.58
C ALA A 454 2.53 4.80 -16.85
N ALA A 455 3.66 4.71 -17.53
CA ALA A 455 3.98 5.47 -18.75
C ALA A 455 3.18 5.03 -19.99
N ASN A 456 2.57 3.84 -19.96
CA ASN A 456 1.60 3.40 -20.97
C ASN A 456 0.19 3.95 -20.72
N LEU A 457 -0.07 4.48 -19.52
CA LEU A 457 -1.35 5.04 -19.11
C LEU A 457 -1.34 6.56 -18.97
N LEU A 458 -0.15 7.14 -18.74
CA LEU A 458 0.08 8.55 -18.45
C LEU A 458 1.24 9.08 -19.31
N PRO A 459 1.10 10.28 -19.90
CA PRO A 459 2.17 10.91 -20.67
C PRO A 459 3.18 11.57 -19.72
N LEU A 460 3.93 10.77 -18.95
CA LEU A 460 4.80 11.25 -17.87
C LEU A 460 5.85 12.26 -18.37
N GLU A 461 6.43 12.04 -19.54
CA GLU A 461 7.38 12.95 -20.17
C GLU A 461 6.79 14.33 -20.43
N GLU A 462 5.49 14.42 -20.73
CA GLU A 462 4.82 15.71 -20.94
C GLU A 462 4.34 16.34 -19.64
N ILE A 463 3.88 15.53 -18.68
CA ILE A 463 3.45 15.99 -17.35
C ILE A 463 4.63 16.67 -16.63
N TYR A 464 5.81 16.06 -16.69
CA TYR A 464 7.02 16.60 -16.08
C TYR A 464 7.83 17.53 -17.00
N ASN A 465 7.36 17.76 -18.24
CA ASN A 465 8.05 18.56 -19.25
C ASN A 465 9.54 18.15 -19.41
N LEU A 466 9.77 16.86 -19.63
CA LEU A 466 11.10 16.26 -19.71
C LEU A 466 11.71 16.42 -21.10
N GLU A 467 13.01 16.70 -21.12
CA GLU A 467 13.81 16.64 -22.34
C GLU A 467 14.34 15.23 -22.55
N HIS A 468 14.25 14.72 -23.79
CA HIS A 468 14.73 13.37 -24.09
C HIS A 468 16.25 13.27 -23.85
N PRO A 469 16.77 12.22 -23.18
CA PRO A 469 18.20 12.12 -22.82
C PRO A 469 19.14 12.25 -24.02
N LEU A 470 18.79 11.61 -25.15
CA LEU A 470 19.56 11.69 -26.41
C LEU A 470 19.64 13.10 -27.03
N THR A 471 18.82 14.06 -26.59
CA THR A 471 18.93 15.46 -27.03
C THR A 471 20.22 16.09 -26.52
N LYS A 472 20.68 15.69 -25.32
CA LYS A 472 21.93 16.17 -24.70
C LYS A 472 23.18 15.53 -25.30
N GLU A 473 23.04 14.34 -25.89
CA GLU A 473 24.13 13.61 -26.56
C GLU A 473 24.34 14.04 -28.03
N ALA A 474 23.52 14.95 -28.55
CA ALA A 474 23.82 15.59 -29.83
C ALA A 474 25.26 16.16 -29.72
N PRO A 475 26.18 15.76 -30.61
CA PRO A 475 27.59 16.02 -30.40
C PRO A 475 27.76 17.51 -30.22
N VAL A 476 28.28 17.90 -29.06
CA VAL A 476 29.09 19.11 -28.96
C VAL A 476 30.05 18.97 -30.13
N GLU A 477 29.89 19.79 -31.17
CA GLU A 477 30.95 19.99 -32.13
C GLU A 477 32.14 20.37 -31.25
N VAL A 478 33.00 19.40 -31.01
CA VAL A 478 34.27 19.65 -30.37
C VAL A 478 34.93 20.56 -31.38
N ASP A 479 34.92 21.86 -31.07
CA ASP A 479 35.74 22.86 -31.71
C ASP A 479 37.20 22.49 -31.39
N LEU A 480 37.66 21.40 -32.02
CA LEU A 480 39.04 21.24 -32.41
C LEU A 480 39.21 22.16 -33.63
N GLU A 481 39.11 23.46 -33.38
CA GLU A 481 39.66 24.49 -34.27
C GLU A 481 41.17 24.29 -34.29
N ASP A 482 41.62 23.39 -35.14
CA ASP A 482 42.96 23.41 -35.66
C ASP A 482 43.14 24.77 -36.37
N LYS A 483 43.87 25.67 -35.69
CA LYS A 483 44.14 27.05 -36.12
C LYS A 483 45.02 27.05 -37.37
N ARG A 484 44.50 26.63 -38.52
CA ARG A 484 45.09 26.82 -39.85
C ARG A 484 44.17 26.27 -40.94
N THR A 485 43.09 26.99 -41.26
CA THR A 485 42.67 27.27 -42.65
C THR A 485 41.34 28.02 -42.63
N TRP A 486 41.39 29.34 -42.75
CA TRP A 486 40.21 30.14 -43.08
C TRP A 486 39.75 29.78 -44.50
N ARG A 487 38.57 29.16 -44.62
CA ARG A 487 37.75 29.23 -45.84
C ARG A 487 36.35 29.71 -45.47
N ALA A 488 36.10 30.98 -45.78
CA ALA A 488 34.78 31.58 -45.71
C ALA A 488 33.86 30.96 -46.78
N SER A 489 32.82 30.25 -46.32
CA SER A 489 31.51 30.04 -46.97
C SER A 489 30.95 28.66 -46.62
N ARG A 490 30.50 28.49 -45.37
CA ARG A 490 29.44 27.52 -45.05
C ARG A 490 28.51 28.22 -44.06
N LYS A 491 27.33 28.62 -44.52
CA LYS A 491 26.25 29.01 -43.62
C LYS A 491 25.97 27.81 -42.71
N PRO A 492 25.74 27.99 -41.39
CA PRO A 492 25.24 26.92 -40.55
C PRO A 492 23.95 26.43 -41.19
N LYS A 493 23.90 25.14 -41.50
CA LYS A 493 22.67 24.51 -41.96
C LYS A 493 21.79 24.46 -40.72
N GLU A 494 20.79 25.32 -40.62
CA GLU A 494 19.71 25.15 -39.64
C GLU A 494 19.08 23.78 -39.91
N SER A 495 19.54 22.75 -39.18
CA SER A 495 18.83 21.49 -39.12
C SER A 495 17.59 21.77 -38.29
N LYS A 496 16.44 21.91 -38.95
CA LYS A 496 15.15 21.76 -38.28
C LYS A 496 15.18 20.44 -37.53
N ASN A 497 15.25 20.52 -36.19
CA ASN A 497 15.19 19.40 -35.26
C ASN A 497 13.78 18.82 -35.26
N ASP A 498 13.42 18.09 -36.32
CA ASP A 498 12.16 17.34 -36.43
C ASP A 498 12.42 15.83 -36.28
N LYS A 499 13.39 15.46 -35.43
CA LYS A 499 13.52 14.07 -34.98
C LYS A 499 12.70 13.92 -33.70
N SER A 500 11.45 13.51 -33.84
CA SER A 500 10.67 13.01 -32.71
C SER A 500 11.39 11.78 -32.14
N PHE A 501 12.01 11.91 -30.97
CA PHE A 501 12.60 10.78 -30.28
C PHE A 501 11.50 9.87 -29.75
N VAL A 502 11.70 8.56 -29.88
CA VAL A 502 10.79 7.55 -29.34
C VAL A 502 11.19 7.32 -27.88
N TRP A 503 10.26 7.57 -26.96
CA TRP A 503 10.51 7.42 -25.53
C TRP A 503 10.40 5.96 -25.08
N THR A 504 11.27 5.56 -24.16
CA THR A 504 11.11 4.34 -23.35
C THR A 504 10.88 4.70 -21.89
N ALA A 505 10.46 3.72 -21.08
CA ALA A 505 10.29 3.95 -19.64
C ALA A 505 11.62 4.29 -18.95
N MET A 506 12.74 3.71 -19.42
CA MET A 506 14.08 4.05 -18.94
C MET A 506 14.50 5.48 -19.33
N ASP A 507 14.11 5.97 -20.51
CA ASP A 507 14.39 7.36 -20.91
C ASP A 507 13.67 8.35 -20.00
N ILE A 508 12.42 8.08 -19.62
CA ILE A 508 11.67 8.90 -18.67
C ILE A 508 12.37 8.94 -17.31
N LEU A 509 12.78 7.78 -16.80
CA LEU A 509 13.49 7.68 -15.53
C LEU A 509 14.81 8.46 -15.55
N ALA A 510 15.60 8.30 -16.61
CA ALA A 510 16.87 8.98 -16.77
C ALA A 510 16.68 10.49 -16.92
N ALA A 511 15.75 10.93 -17.77
CA ALA A 511 15.44 12.34 -17.99
C ALA A 511 14.94 13.05 -16.72
N TYR A 512 14.10 12.36 -15.93
CA TYR A 512 13.61 12.90 -14.67
C TYR A 512 14.73 13.00 -13.61
N ALA A 513 15.56 11.96 -13.47
CA ALA A 513 16.73 12.01 -12.60
C ALA A 513 17.68 13.16 -12.99
N ASP A 514 17.93 13.32 -14.27
CA ASP A 514 18.74 14.40 -14.84
C ASP A 514 18.16 15.79 -14.55
N ALA A 515 16.85 15.97 -14.76
CA ALA A 515 16.16 17.23 -14.51
C ALA A 515 16.26 17.65 -13.03
N LYS A 516 16.32 16.67 -12.12
CA LYS A 516 16.54 16.86 -10.68
C LYS A 516 18.01 16.87 -10.26
N GLY A 517 18.95 16.62 -11.18
CA GLY A 517 20.37 16.50 -10.87
C GLY A 517 20.72 15.30 -9.97
N TRP A 518 19.87 14.27 -9.94
CA TRP A 518 20.08 13.07 -9.12
C TRP A 518 21.01 12.10 -9.84
N VAL A 519 22.19 11.90 -9.26
CA VAL A 519 23.22 11.01 -9.79
C VAL A 519 23.70 10.03 -8.73
N THR A 520 24.07 8.84 -9.18
CA THR A 520 24.65 7.79 -8.35
C THR A 520 26.06 8.18 -7.88
N ALA A 521 26.36 7.95 -6.60
CA ALA A 521 27.63 8.36 -5.99
C ALA A 521 28.87 7.70 -6.60
N GLN A 522 28.74 6.47 -7.10
CA GLN A 522 29.87 5.69 -7.61
C GLN A 522 30.22 5.97 -9.08
N ALA A 523 29.21 6.19 -9.93
CA ALA A 523 29.39 6.21 -11.39
C ALA A 523 28.93 7.52 -12.05
N GLY A 524 28.34 8.45 -11.29
CA GLY A 524 27.81 9.72 -11.83
C GLY A 524 26.67 9.53 -12.83
N ARG A 525 26.09 8.32 -12.90
CA ARG A 525 24.95 8.01 -13.78
C ARG A 525 23.65 8.50 -13.15
N PRO A 526 22.62 8.84 -13.93
CA PRO A 526 21.33 9.27 -13.40
C PRO A 526 20.74 8.23 -12.44
N ASP A 527 20.25 8.66 -11.28
CA ASP A 527 19.66 7.78 -10.27
C ASP A 527 18.21 7.43 -10.60
N VAL A 528 18.06 6.41 -11.46
CA VAL A 528 16.77 5.91 -11.94
C VAL A 528 15.89 5.33 -10.83
N HIS A 529 16.48 4.79 -9.75
CA HIS A 529 15.71 4.20 -8.67
C HIS A 529 15.08 5.29 -7.81
N ARG A 530 15.84 6.34 -7.48
CA ARG A 530 15.31 7.52 -6.78
C ARG A 530 14.24 8.23 -7.62
N ALA A 531 14.49 8.41 -8.92
CA ALA A 531 13.53 8.95 -9.87
C ALA A 531 12.21 8.17 -9.87
N GLY A 532 12.28 6.85 -10.06
CA GLY A 532 11.07 6.03 -10.11
C GLY A 532 10.29 6.02 -8.80
N ASN A 533 10.98 6.00 -7.65
CA ASN A 533 10.31 6.14 -6.35
C ASN A 533 9.57 7.47 -6.20
N ALA A 534 10.18 8.58 -6.63
CA ALA A 534 9.57 9.91 -6.58
C ALA A 534 8.32 10.00 -7.46
N ILE A 535 8.41 9.50 -8.70
CA ILE A 535 7.30 9.45 -9.65
C ILE A 535 6.14 8.60 -9.12
N LEU A 536 6.43 7.37 -8.66
CA LEU A 536 5.40 6.47 -8.12
C LEU A 536 4.71 7.07 -6.90
N ARG A 537 5.45 7.78 -6.03
CA ARG A 537 4.87 8.49 -4.88
C ARG A 537 3.97 9.63 -5.34
N ALA A 538 4.38 10.43 -6.32
CA ALA A 538 3.55 11.50 -6.87
C ALA A 538 2.20 10.98 -7.42
N LEU A 539 2.24 9.82 -8.09
CA LEU A 539 1.05 9.14 -8.62
C LEU A 539 0.17 8.58 -7.49
N ALA A 540 0.75 7.84 -6.55
CA ALA A 540 -0.01 7.23 -5.46
C ALA A 540 -0.68 8.28 -4.55
N GLU A 541 0.03 9.37 -4.26
CA GLU A 541 -0.45 10.51 -3.47
C GLU A 541 -1.48 11.38 -4.21
N GLY A 542 -1.59 11.24 -5.54
CA GLY A 542 -2.49 12.05 -6.38
C GLY A 542 -2.02 13.49 -6.58
N ARG A 543 -0.72 13.76 -6.38
CA ARG A 543 -0.08 15.02 -6.80
C ARG A 543 -0.20 15.19 -8.31
N ILE A 544 -0.05 14.09 -9.04
CA ILE A 544 -0.51 13.97 -10.42
C ILE A 544 -1.93 13.42 -10.37
N ALA A 545 -2.90 14.19 -10.85
CA ALA A 545 -4.28 13.75 -10.90
C ALA A 545 -4.50 12.75 -12.03
N TRP A 546 -5.13 11.63 -11.70
CA TRP A 546 -5.46 10.57 -12.64
C TRP A 546 -6.68 9.78 -12.14
N GLY A 547 -7.33 9.04 -13.04
CA GLY A 547 -8.42 8.12 -12.69
C GLY A 547 -8.91 7.33 -13.89
N PHE A 548 -9.25 6.06 -13.69
CA PHE A 548 -9.83 5.26 -14.78
C PHE A 548 -11.29 5.61 -15.03
N TRP A 549 -11.76 5.22 -16.22
CA TRP A 549 -13.17 5.14 -16.55
C TRP A 549 -13.71 3.72 -16.29
N PRO A 550 -15.00 3.57 -15.94
CA PRO A 550 -15.64 2.27 -15.90
C PRO A 550 -15.48 1.48 -17.21
N PRO A 551 -15.40 0.13 -17.17
CA PRO A 551 -15.16 -0.70 -18.35
C PRO A 551 -16.17 -0.55 -19.49
N ASP A 552 -17.40 -0.14 -19.19
CA ASP A 552 -18.52 0.04 -20.14
C ASP A 552 -18.67 1.49 -20.64
N SER A 553 -17.72 2.37 -20.32
CA SER A 553 -17.77 3.78 -20.71
C SER A 553 -17.57 3.94 -22.22
N PRO A 554 -18.39 4.74 -22.91
CA PRO A 554 -18.18 5.03 -24.33
C PRO A 554 -16.88 5.79 -24.57
N VAL A 555 -16.05 5.30 -25.50
CA VAL A 555 -14.77 5.95 -25.87
C VAL A 555 -14.97 7.40 -26.31
N ALA A 556 -16.08 7.73 -26.96
CA ALA A 556 -16.40 9.11 -27.36
C ALA A 556 -16.52 10.07 -26.16
N ASP A 557 -17.07 9.62 -25.04
CA ASP A 557 -17.19 10.43 -23.82
C ASP A 557 -15.80 10.63 -23.20
N ILE A 558 -14.95 9.60 -23.28
CA ILE A 558 -13.55 9.65 -22.84
C ILE A 558 -12.76 10.65 -23.68
N SER A 559 -12.81 10.56 -25.01
CA SER A 559 -12.12 11.49 -25.90
C SER A 559 -12.56 12.93 -25.69
N THR A 560 -13.85 13.15 -25.40
CA THR A 560 -14.37 14.49 -25.12
C THR A 560 -13.84 15.02 -23.78
N ALA A 561 -13.84 14.19 -22.74
CA ALA A 561 -13.32 14.56 -21.42
C ALA A 561 -11.78 14.70 -21.42
N ASN A 562 -11.10 13.96 -22.28
CA ASN A 562 -9.66 14.04 -22.50
C ASN A 562 -9.30 15.10 -23.56
N ALA A 563 -10.22 15.89 -24.10
CA ALA A 563 -9.85 16.91 -25.09
C ALA A 563 -8.81 17.92 -24.55
N ASP A 564 -8.87 18.20 -23.24
CA ASP A 564 -7.92 19.08 -22.53
C ASP A 564 -6.77 18.31 -21.86
N ALA A 565 -6.84 16.98 -21.77
CA ALA A 565 -5.83 16.12 -21.16
C ALA A 565 -5.05 15.39 -22.26
N LYS A 566 -3.73 15.23 -22.13
CA LYS A 566 -2.90 14.65 -23.20
C LYS A 566 -3.00 13.12 -23.33
N GLY A 567 -4.21 12.57 -23.16
CA GLY A 567 -4.57 11.16 -23.31
C GLY A 567 -4.50 10.31 -22.04
N GLY A 568 -5.02 9.08 -22.15
CA GLY A 568 -4.97 8.06 -21.11
C GLY A 568 -5.80 8.39 -19.85
N ILE A 569 -5.29 7.98 -18.68
CA ILE A 569 -5.97 8.19 -17.38
C ILE A 569 -5.65 9.55 -16.73
N TYR A 570 -4.80 10.37 -17.36
CA TYR A 570 -4.39 11.67 -16.83
C TYR A 570 -5.60 12.62 -16.69
N ILE A 571 -5.55 13.49 -15.69
CA ILE A 571 -6.50 14.60 -15.52
C ILE A 571 -5.67 15.87 -15.44
N ALA A 572 -5.75 16.68 -16.49
CA ALA A 572 -5.13 18.00 -16.49
C ALA A 572 -5.81 18.89 -15.44
N ARG A 573 -5.03 19.41 -14.50
CA ARG A 573 -5.44 20.53 -13.64
C ARG A 573 -4.96 21.80 -14.33
N GLY A 574 -5.76 22.87 -14.33
CA GLY A 574 -5.49 24.10 -15.10
C GLY A 574 -4.18 24.83 -14.74
N GLU A 575 -3.47 24.39 -13.70
CA GLU A 575 -2.15 24.88 -13.30
C GLU A 575 -1.07 23.86 -13.69
N ALA A 576 0.07 24.35 -14.21
CA ALA A 576 1.20 23.49 -14.53
C ALA A 576 1.68 22.76 -13.27
N PHE A 577 1.80 21.44 -13.35
CA PHE A 577 2.30 20.63 -12.25
C PHE A 577 3.73 21.08 -11.90
N VAL A 578 3.94 21.63 -10.71
CA VAL A 578 5.27 21.98 -10.18
C VAL A 578 5.70 20.89 -9.21
N ASP A 579 6.79 20.20 -9.54
CA ASP A 579 7.33 19.15 -8.69
C ASP A 579 8.17 19.73 -7.55
N GLU A 580 7.52 20.14 -6.46
CA GLU A 580 8.13 20.80 -5.29
C GLU A 580 8.85 19.84 -4.30
N SER A 581 9.16 18.59 -4.69
CA SER A 581 9.67 17.57 -3.76
C SER A 581 11.16 17.69 -3.40
N ASP A 582 11.62 18.85 -2.93
CA ASP A 582 12.95 18.99 -2.33
C ASP A 582 12.83 19.21 -0.82
N GLY A 583 12.50 18.11 -0.15
CA GLY A 583 12.43 18.01 1.30
C GLY A 583 12.34 16.55 1.70
N GLU A 584 13.42 15.80 1.54
CA GLU A 584 13.65 14.58 2.32
C GLU A 584 13.73 14.98 3.80
N SER A 585 12.57 15.14 4.42
CA SER A 585 12.39 14.94 5.85
C SER A 585 11.31 13.89 6.01
N ASP A 586 11.73 12.62 6.02
CA ASP A 586 10.98 11.53 6.70
C ASP A 586 11.04 11.70 8.23
N ALA A 587 11.07 12.95 8.71
CA ALA A 587 10.77 13.29 10.08
C ALA A 587 9.27 13.54 10.11
N GLY A 588 8.53 12.56 10.64
CA GLY A 588 7.11 12.73 10.94
C GLY A 588 6.93 14.02 11.74
N ALA A 589 6.22 14.98 11.17
CA ALA A 589 5.69 16.10 11.93
C ALA A 589 4.68 15.53 12.92
N GLU A 590 5.17 15.23 14.12
CA GLU A 590 4.37 14.99 15.30
C GLU A 590 3.63 16.29 15.60
N HIS A 591 2.33 16.31 15.28
CA HIS A 591 1.42 17.28 15.85
C HIS A 591 1.17 16.90 17.32
N GLU A 592 2.10 17.25 18.20
CA GLU A 592 1.80 17.46 19.62
C GLU A 592 1.45 18.94 19.81
N GLU A 593 0.16 19.27 19.72
CA GLU A 593 -0.32 20.50 20.35
C GLU A 593 -0.66 20.20 21.81
N ALA A 594 0.05 20.90 22.68
CA ALA A 594 -0.08 20.86 24.12
C ALA A 594 -1.47 21.28 24.59
N ALA A 595 -2.26 20.31 25.07
CA ALA A 595 -3.40 20.60 25.93
C ALA A 595 -2.90 20.77 27.38
N GLY A 596 -2.89 22.02 27.85
CA GLY A 596 -2.51 22.36 29.21
C GLY A 596 -3.45 21.78 30.27
N GLY A 597 -2.86 21.04 31.21
CA GLY A 597 -3.13 21.16 32.65
C GLY A 597 -4.35 20.46 33.25
N ALA A 598 -4.18 19.21 33.68
CA ALA A 598 -4.49 18.79 35.06
C ALA A 598 -3.76 17.48 35.38
N THR A 599 -3.03 17.50 36.49
CA THR A 599 -2.06 16.52 36.97
C THR A 599 -2.65 15.13 37.27
N ALA A 600 -2.09 14.08 36.68
CA ALA A 600 -1.94 12.76 37.31
C ALA A 600 -0.75 12.04 36.65
N SER A 601 0.22 11.68 37.47
CA SER A 601 1.50 11.07 37.12
C SER A 601 1.38 9.65 36.58
N ASP A 602 1.92 9.39 35.39
CA ASP A 602 2.45 8.07 35.04
C ASP A 602 3.65 8.24 34.10
N GLU A 603 4.77 7.61 34.45
CA GLU A 603 6.09 7.80 33.82
C GLU A 603 6.29 6.78 32.69
N SER A 604 6.47 7.23 31.45
CA SER A 604 7.03 6.40 30.37
C SER A 604 8.12 7.16 29.63
N GLN A 605 9.35 6.65 29.73
CA GLN A 605 10.56 7.16 29.08
C GLN A 605 10.53 6.90 27.58
N GLU A 606 10.78 7.96 26.81
CA GLU A 606 11.10 7.97 25.39
C GLU A 606 12.53 7.45 25.17
N ASP A 607 12.72 6.53 24.22
CA ASP A 607 14.03 6.16 23.68
C ASP A 607 14.04 6.52 22.18
N GLU A 608 14.96 7.41 21.80
CA GLU A 608 15.28 7.80 20.42
C GLU A 608 15.89 6.62 19.64
N GLU A 609 15.36 6.32 18.43
CA GLU A 609 15.94 5.35 17.50
C GLU A 609 16.96 6.03 16.57
N HIS A 610 18.22 5.56 16.61
CA HIS A 610 19.25 5.92 15.66
C HIS A 610 19.44 4.74 14.69
N GLU A 611 19.20 4.99 13.40
CA GLU A 611 19.44 4.06 12.30
C GLU A 611 20.94 3.77 12.14
N GLY A 612 21.26 2.49 11.98
CA GLY A 612 22.56 2.03 11.53
C GLY A 612 22.34 0.85 10.59
N ASP A 613 22.68 1.07 9.32
CA ASP A 613 22.88 0.04 8.30
C ASP A 613 23.82 -1.06 8.83
N ASP A 614 23.48 -2.31 8.55
CA ASP A 614 24.45 -3.40 8.55
C ASP A 614 24.06 -4.41 7.45
N ASP A 615 24.83 -4.34 6.36
CA ASP A 615 24.94 -5.37 5.34
C ASP A 615 25.64 -6.59 5.93
N GLY A 616 25.05 -7.78 5.76
CA GLY A 616 25.65 -9.03 6.19
C GLY A 616 24.93 -10.22 5.59
N GLU A 617 25.43 -10.67 4.44
CA GLU A 617 25.18 -11.97 3.84
C GLU A 617 25.68 -13.07 4.79
N GLU A 618 24.83 -14.00 5.21
CA GLU A 618 25.25 -15.35 5.59
C GLU A 618 24.20 -16.35 5.08
N GLU A 619 24.67 -17.21 4.17
CA GLU A 619 24.03 -18.43 3.70
C GLU A 619 24.19 -19.49 4.79
N ASP A 620 23.11 -20.16 5.18
CA ASP A 620 23.16 -21.42 5.93
C ASP A 620 22.19 -22.41 5.27
N GLU A 621 22.77 -23.37 4.55
CA GLU A 621 22.14 -24.59 4.06
C GLU A 621 22.02 -25.59 5.21
N GLU A 622 20.80 -25.99 5.56
CA GLU A 622 20.56 -27.21 6.35
C GLU A 622 19.72 -28.18 5.50
N GLU A 623 20.39 -29.20 4.96
CA GLU A 623 19.80 -30.39 4.37
C GLU A 623 19.32 -31.33 5.48
N GLU A 624 18.02 -31.65 5.53
CA GLU A 624 17.49 -32.83 6.21
C GLU A 624 17.15 -33.90 5.16
N GLU A 625 17.94 -35.00 5.14
CA GLU A 625 17.66 -36.20 4.34
C GLU A 625 16.44 -36.95 4.88
N GLU A 626 15.40 -37.12 4.04
CA GLU A 626 14.33 -38.08 4.26
C GLU A 626 14.55 -39.32 3.37
N VAL A 627 14.70 -40.47 4.03
CA VAL A 627 14.99 -41.78 3.44
C VAL A 627 13.77 -42.31 2.69
N THR A 628 13.83 -42.42 1.36
CA THR A 628 12.95 -43.33 0.60
C THR A 628 13.71 -44.14 -0.44
N ALA A 629 13.62 -45.45 -0.32
CA ALA A 629 14.22 -46.41 -1.24
C ALA A 629 13.38 -46.52 -2.53
N THR A 630 14.02 -46.47 -3.70
CA THR A 630 13.73 -47.38 -4.83
C THR A 630 14.73 -47.19 -5.99
N THR A 631 15.53 -48.24 -6.20
CA THR A 631 16.01 -48.78 -7.49
C THR A 631 16.34 -47.84 -8.67
N GLY A 632 17.61 -47.85 -9.11
CA GLY A 632 17.93 -47.85 -10.55
C GLY A 632 19.14 -47.04 -11.03
N SER A 633 20.26 -47.74 -11.23
CA SER A 633 21.24 -47.53 -12.33
C SER A 633 22.07 -46.23 -12.40
N GLY A 634 23.28 -46.27 -11.82
CA GLY A 634 24.52 -46.43 -12.61
C GLY A 634 25.15 -45.24 -13.36
N VAL A 635 26.46 -45.08 -13.10
CA VAL A 635 27.54 -44.47 -13.93
C VAL A 635 27.73 -42.95 -13.71
N ALA A 636 28.59 -42.49 -12.79
CA ALA A 636 30.07 -42.53 -12.72
C ALA A 636 30.77 -41.29 -13.30
N SER A 637 31.57 -40.68 -12.40
CA SER A 637 32.92 -40.13 -12.63
C SER A 637 33.00 -38.69 -13.14
N ARG A 638 33.64 -37.79 -12.37
CA ARG A 638 35.11 -37.60 -12.35
C ARG A 638 35.55 -36.37 -11.52
N PHE A 639 36.51 -36.62 -10.63
CA PHE A 639 37.64 -35.76 -10.21
C PHE A 639 37.31 -34.40 -9.55
N GLY A 640 37.77 -34.07 -8.34
CA GLY A 640 39.12 -34.25 -7.78
C GLY A 640 39.67 -32.84 -7.49
N ALA A 641 39.55 -32.35 -6.25
CA ALA A 641 40.59 -32.40 -5.22
C ALA A 641 41.72 -31.36 -5.42
N PHE A 642 41.80 -30.36 -4.53
CA PHE A 642 42.80 -30.26 -3.44
C PHE A 642 43.00 -28.81 -2.97
N LEU A 643 42.98 -28.64 -1.65
CA LEU A 643 43.57 -27.53 -0.90
C LEU A 643 44.70 -28.09 -0.01
N LYS A 644 45.84 -27.39 -0.04
CA LYS A 644 46.95 -27.21 0.93
C LYS A 644 46.60 -27.53 2.41
N ILE A 645 47.48 -27.88 3.37
CA ILE A 645 48.92 -27.67 3.61
C ILE A 645 49.33 -28.43 4.92
N GLU A 646 50.60 -28.84 5.00
CA GLU A 646 51.58 -28.95 6.13
C GLU A 646 51.19 -29.56 7.51
N GLU A 647 51.89 -30.63 7.94
CA GLU A 647 53.04 -30.70 8.91
C GLU A 647 52.58 -30.85 10.38
N GLY A 648 53.11 -31.72 11.24
CA GLY A 648 54.22 -32.67 11.15
C GLY A 648 54.35 -33.52 12.44
N GLU A 649 55.32 -34.46 12.41
CA GLU A 649 56.18 -35.01 13.50
C GLU A 649 55.48 -35.68 14.74
N ASP A 650 55.87 -36.84 15.29
CA ASP A 650 57.03 -37.74 15.13
C ASP A 650 56.73 -39.13 15.74
N ASP A 651 57.47 -40.12 15.22
CA ASP A 651 58.08 -41.33 15.83
C ASP A 651 57.30 -42.56 16.36
N ASP A 652 57.62 -43.68 15.68
CA ASP A 652 57.98 -45.04 16.14
C ASP A 652 57.10 -45.81 17.13
N ASP A 653 56.51 -46.92 16.67
CA ASP A 653 57.03 -48.26 17.03
C ASP A 653 56.53 -49.36 16.06
N SER A 654 57.18 -50.50 16.14
CA SER A 654 57.53 -51.43 15.06
C SER A 654 56.72 -52.74 15.05
N SER A 655 56.67 -53.40 13.87
CA SER A 655 56.64 -54.87 13.61
C SER A 655 55.73 -55.76 14.49
N GLU A 656 54.71 -56.45 13.98
CA GLU A 656 54.72 -57.58 13.03
C GLU A 656 53.30 -57.87 12.54
#